data_AF-A0A2I1DH55-F1
#
_entry.id   AF-A0A2I1DH55-F1
#
_cell.length_a   1.000
_cell.length_b   1.000
_cell.length_c   1.000
_cell.angle_alpha   90.00
_cell.angle_beta   90.00
_cell.angle_gamma   90.00
#
_symmetry.space_group_name_H-M   'P 1'
#
loop_
_entity.id
_entity.type
_entity.pdbx_description
1 polymer ?
#
loop_
_entity_poly.entity_id
_entity_poly.type
_entity_poly.pdbx_seq_one_letter_code
_entity_poly.pdbx_strand_id
1 'polypeptide(L)'
;MYTQRPLAYAPTPYSYTPNPARSASINLDEEVKLASSSAQRDLYESLAEIYSIIITLDGLEKAYIKDVVTEAEYTETCTRLLKQYKSSLGDDTVAREFDDLETFKRTWGLECPRATERLRIGLPATVEQATHSAPTATIGPSASGTVGGTSGSLILTATENFITFLDALKLNMVSKDALHPLLSEVIQSVNKVTDGDFENRGKIIQWLITLNQMRATEELSEEQARELAFDIEQAYQGFKSTLTAMISADPSEPLHVLDLPQIYTKPSGTELLRALDVLAIKPRSFTTRAAEEPEKAQTVLPAGVTRYLTSIISSPLSWLETDELREAVWDATGARLSERSGRTAMPSMSRVFTVPSPWGEELTLTLHEPSLTADNLGMKTWVSSYLLSQRLHSLLEPAPQLVPTSSTTPKTSGDRTLRVLELGAGTGLVGLSLAAIRGHSATVHLTDLPVIVPNLAHNVALNVEMLAKTDATVTTGVLDWSVDPDPYPTADDQYDVILVADPLYSPSHPQWLVNTIGHWLSRGLDARVVVEMPLRDAYVPQRREFRERMGELGLAVVEEGEEVGYDDWETADGGALATKPTDIMVIGLLTLAAIPTVTGCAMGVSEQRKANERKNDARRMAKFHINVECRDGAQTEEDDEVQGRRLVLRADHKVYLSDPTVPSHTATTFYIEYPELEETKHLKRGLGLVTSISDNPPMLGWIYVNKDTHELKFGNRTDSVMQIPAPWDWADDERTVTLEGKKGFFAVEEDGGGWALYFDRDGDELERVLEEQGKLENRFAPVVFRRRLIEVPAA
;
A
#
# COMPACT_ATOMS: atom_id res chain seq x y z
N MET A 1 51.43 -55.15 -44.34
CA MET A 1 50.92 -55.05 -45.72
C MET A 1 49.69 -55.93 -45.87
N TYR A 2 48.80 -55.58 -46.80
CA TYR A 2 47.52 -56.23 -47.11
C TYR A 2 47.52 -57.77 -47.21
N THR A 3 46.39 -58.39 -46.89
CA THR A 3 45.91 -59.63 -47.49
C THR A 3 44.38 -59.61 -47.71
N GLN A 4 43.94 -59.69 -48.97
CA GLN A 4 42.55 -60.02 -49.34
C GLN A 4 42.36 -61.55 -49.42
N ARG A 5 41.12 -62.05 -49.27
CA ARG A 5 40.66 -63.34 -49.82
C ARG A 5 39.15 -63.29 -50.22
N PRO A 6 38.68 -64.13 -51.17
CA PRO A 6 37.37 -63.97 -51.84
C PRO A 6 36.33 -65.08 -51.55
N LEU A 7 35.17 -64.99 -52.23
CA LEU A 7 33.85 -65.61 -51.96
C LEU A 7 33.60 -67.05 -52.49
N ALA A 8 32.68 -67.75 -51.81
CA ALA A 8 31.81 -68.88 -52.24
C ALA A 8 30.79 -69.17 -51.10
N TYR A 9 29.58 -69.73 -51.24
CA TYR A 9 28.64 -70.04 -52.34
C TYR A 9 27.19 -70.15 -51.74
N ALA A 10 26.11 -70.26 -52.53
CA ALA A 10 24.71 -70.19 -52.07
C ALA A 10 23.90 -71.52 -52.16
N PRO A 11 22.75 -71.63 -51.45
CA PRO A 11 21.67 -72.56 -51.82
C PRO A 11 20.26 -71.92 -51.89
N THR A 12 19.43 -72.40 -52.82
CA THR A 12 17.95 -72.28 -52.86
C THR A 12 17.36 -73.70 -52.72
N PRO A 13 16.14 -73.94 -52.14
CA PRO A 13 14.87 -73.59 -52.80
C PRO A 13 13.66 -73.32 -51.86
N TYR A 14 12.51 -72.89 -52.41
CA TYR A 14 11.21 -73.61 -52.36
C TYR A 14 10.12 -72.83 -53.13
N SER A 15 9.24 -73.57 -53.81
CA SER A 15 8.18 -73.06 -54.69
C SER A 15 6.88 -72.75 -53.92
N TYR A 16 6.28 -71.57 -54.15
CA TYR A 16 4.97 -71.20 -53.62
C TYR A 16 3.84 -71.53 -54.62
N THR A 17 2.87 -72.34 -54.20
CA THR A 17 1.61 -72.59 -54.92
C THR A 17 0.45 -71.93 -54.15
N PRO A 18 -0.23 -70.91 -54.70
CA PRO A 18 -1.34 -70.24 -54.01
C PRO A 18 -2.54 -71.17 -53.78
N ASN A 19 -3.20 -71.02 -52.63
CA ASN A 19 -4.42 -71.78 -52.30
C ASN A 19 -5.67 -71.11 -52.94
N PRO A 20 -6.38 -71.76 -53.87
CA PRO A 20 -7.55 -71.17 -54.54
C PRO A 20 -8.77 -70.96 -53.63
N ALA A 21 -8.77 -71.46 -52.39
CA ALA A 21 -9.79 -71.12 -51.39
C ALA A 21 -9.63 -69.71 -50.79
N ARG A 22 -8.58 -68.96 -51.18
CA ARG A 22 -8.32 -67.56 -50.78
C ARG A 22 -7.97 -66.66 -51.97
N SER A 23 -8.45 -66.98 -53.17
CA SER A 23 -8.44 -66.02 -54.28
C SER A 23 -9.40 -64.87 -53.97
N ALA A 24 -8.90 -63.64 -53.92
CA ALA A 24 -9.73 -62.46 -53.73
C ALA A 24 -10.76 -62.36 -54.87
N SER A 25 -12.01 -62.04 -54.53
CA SER A 25 -13.08 -61.73 -55.50
C SER A 25 -12.97 -60.31 -56.07
N ILE A 26 -11.87 -59.62 -55.77
CA ILE A 26 -11.56 -58.26 -56.21
C ILE A 26 -10.69 -58.40 -57.45
N ASN A 27 -11.14 -57.86 -58.58
CA ASN A 27 -10.34 -57.79 -59.79
C ASN A 27 -9.17 -56.82 -59.55
N LEU A 28 -7.93 -57.32 -59.57
CA LEU A 28 -6.74 -56.50 -59.34
C LEU A 28 -6.43 -55.55 -60.50
N ASP A 29 -7.05 -55.76 -61.66
CA ASP A 29 -6.92 -54.92 -62.86
C ASP A 29 -8.04 -53.85 -62.95
N GLU A 30 -8.88 -53.69 -61.91
CA GLU A 30 -10.01 -52.75 -61.89
C GLU A 30 -9.78 -51.60 -60.89
N GLU A 31 -9.82 -50.35 -61.37
CA GLU A 31 -9.60 -49.16 -60.55
C GLU A 31 -10.77 -48.90 -59.58
N VAL A 32 -10.59 -49.21 -58.30
CA VAL A 32 -11.55 -48.90 -57.24
C VAL A 32 -11.42 -47.43 -56.81
N LYS A 33 -12.45 -46.62 -57.04
CA LYS A 33 -12.53 -45.24 -56.55
C LYS A 33 -12.90 -45.22 -55.06
N LEU A 34 -11.94 -44.82 -54.21
CA LEU A 34 -12.11 -44.75 -52.75
C LEU A 34 -13.00 -43.60 -52.27
N ALA A 35 -13.13 -42.51 -53.05
CA ALA A 35 -14.00 -41.37 -52.75
C ALA A 35 -14.49 -40.71 -54.05
N SER A 36 -15.68 -40.09 -54.01
CA SER A 36 -16.28 -39.41 -55.17
C SER A 36 -16.00 -37.90 -55.23
N SER A 37 -15.58 -37.29 -54.12
CA SER A 37 -15.20 -35.87 -54.02
C SER A 37 -14.05 -35.67 -53.02
N SER A 38 -13.44 -34.48 -52.98
CA SER A 38 -12.46 -34.13 -51.93
C SER A 38 -13.11 -34.13 -50.55
N ALA A 39 -14.23 -33.43 -50.38
CA ALA A 39 -14.95 -33.36 -49.10
C ALA A 39 -15.35 -34.74 -48.55
N GLN A 40 -15.69 -35.71 -49.41
CA GLN A 40 -15.94 -37.09 -48.97
C GLN A 40 -14.65 -37.81 -48.52
N ARG A 41 -13.51 -37.52 -49.14
CA ARG A 41 -12.21 -38.05 -48.70
C ARG A 41 -11.84 -37.47 -47.35
N ASP A 42 -11.91 -36.15 -47.21
CA ASP A 42 -11.54 -35.42 -45.99
C ASP A 42 -12.39 -35.91 -44.79
N LEU A 43 -13.70 -36.10 -45.01
CA LEU A 43 -14.62 -36.74 -44.06
C LEU A 43 -14.19 -38.17 -43.66
N TYR A 44 -13.84 -39.03 -44.61
CA TYR A 44 -13.37 -40.38 -44.28
C TYR A 44 -12.00 -40.40 -43.61
N GLU A 45 -11.11 -39.44 -43.92
CA GLU A 45 -9.83 -39.28 -43.21
C GLU A 45 -10.07 -38.85 -41.75
N SER A 46 -10.99 -37.93 -41.47
CA SER A 46 -11.38 -37.55 -40.10
C SER A 46 -12.03 -38.70 -39.32
N LEU A 47 -12.93 -39.48 -39.94
CA LEU A 47 -13.54 -40.66 -39.29
C LEU A 47 -12.50 -41.77 -39.06
N ALA A 48 -11.51 -41.92 -39.94
CA ALA A 48 -10.40 -42.85 -39.75
C ALA A 48 -9.43 -42.40 -38.64
N GLU A 49 -9.21 -41.09 -38.47
CA GLU A 49 -8.47 -40.55 -37.33
C GLU A 49 -9.19 -40.86 -36.00
N ILE A 50 -10.50 -40.63 -35.92
CA ILE A 50 -11.32 -40.97 -34.75
C ILE A 50 -11.23 -42.47 -34.43
N TYR A 51 -11.38 -43.34 -35.43
CA TYR A 51 -11.21 -44.80 -35.30
C TYR A 51 -9.82 -45.17 -34.76
N SER A 52 -8.76 -44.56 -35.30
CA SER A 52 -7.38 -44.76 -34.87
C SER A 52 -7.16 -44.32 -33.41
N ILE A 53 -7.73 -43.18 -33.01
CA ILE A 53 -7.63 -42.68 -31.63
C ILE A 53 -8.30 -43.65 -30.65
N ILE A 54 -9.50 -44.16 -30.95
CA ILE A 54 -10.22 -45.11 -30.08
C ILE A 54 -9.39 -46.38 -29.84
N ILE A 55 -8.81 -46.97 -30.90
CA ILE A 55 -7.96 -48.17 -30.76
C ILE A 55 -6.66 -47.85 -30.02
N THR A 56 -6.00 -46.75 -30.35
CA THR A 56 -4.73 -46.34 -29.73
C THR A 56 -4.92 -46.08 -28.23
N LEU A 57 -6.04 -45.48 -27.85
CA LEU A 57 -6.38 -45.21 -26.46
C LEU A 57 -6.64 -46.52 -25.67
N ASP A 58 -7.34 -47.50 -26.23
CA ASP A 58 -7.54 -48.80 -25.52
C ASP A 58 -6.21 -49.55 -25.33
N GLY A 59 -5.33 -49.47 -26.35
CA GLY A 59 -3.96 -49.97 -26.28
C GLY A 59 -3.13 -49.26 -25.20
N LEU A 60 -3.25 -47.94 -25.08
CA LEU A 60 -2.56 -47.11 -24.09
C LEU A 60 -3.03 -47.43 -22.66
N GLU A 61 -4.34 -47.47 -22.42
CA GLU A 61 -4.92 -47.89 -21.11
C GLU A 61 -4.40 -49.29 -20.73
N LYS A 62 -4.37 -50.22 -21.69
CA LYS A 62 -3.90 -51.60 -21.48
C LYS A 62 -2.39 -51.70 -21.27
N ALA A 63 -1.60 -50.76 -21.77
CA ALA A 63 -0.16 -50.69 -21.55
C ALA A 63 0.16 -50.10 -20.17
N TYR A 64 -0.57 -49.06 -19.75
CA TYR A 64 -0.47 -48.45 -18.43
C TYR A 64 -0.89 -49.43 -17.32
N ILE A 65 -2.02 -50.13 -17.46
CA ILE A 65 -2.47 -51.20 -16.53
C ILE A 65 -1.46 -52.37 -16.38
N LYS A 66 -0.45 -52.44 -17.26
CA LYS A 66 0.61 -53.46 -17.24
C LYS A 66 1.98 -52.91 -16.83
N ASP A 67 2.06 -51.67 -16.37
CA ASP A 67 3.29 -50.95 -16.03
C ASP A 67 4.32 -50.91 -17.17
N VAL A 68 3.85 -50.94 -18.43
CA VAL A 68 4.70 -50.90 -19.65
C VAL A 68 5.05 -49.47 -20.05
N VAL A 69 4.25 -48.50 -19.62
CA VAL A 69 4.39 -47.06 -19.90
C VAL A 69 4.33 -46.32 -18.57
N THR A 70 5.19 -45.33 -18.37
CA THR A 70 5.22 -44.58 -17.11
C THR A 70 4.00 -43.68 -16.94
N GLU A 71 3.72 -43.28 -15.70
CA GLU A 71 2.57 -42.43 -15.37
C GLU A 71 2.56 -41.09 -16.14
N ALA A 72 3.73 -40.46 -16.28
CA ALA A 72 3.88 -39.21 -17.02
C ALA A 72 3.62 -39.40 -18.52
N GLU A 73 4.25 -40.40 -19.15
CA GLU A 73 4.07 -40.72 -20.58
C GLU A 73 2.62 -41.10 -20.91
N TYR A 74 1.97 -41.87 -20.03
CA TYR A 74 0.55 -42.20 -20.13
C TYR A 74 -0.32 -40.93 -20.06
N THR A 75 -0.10 -40.08 -19.05
CA THR A 75 -0.92 -38.88 -18.82
C THR A 75 -0.81 -37.89 -19.97
N GLU A 76 0.40 -37.64 -20.47
CA GLU A 76 0.65 -36.77 -21.64
C GLU A 76 -0.02 -37.33 -22.90
N THR A 77 0.21 -38.62 -23.20
CA THR A 77 -0.30 -39.25 -24.42
C THR A 77 -1.83 -39.35 -24.41
N CYS A 78 -2.42 -39.71 -23.27
CA CYS A 78 -3.87 -39.80 -23.09
C CYS A 78 -4.52 -38.42 -23.28
N THR A 79 -3.97 -37.38 -22.65
CA THR A 79 -4.46 -35.99 -22.79
C THR A 79 -4.42 -35.51 -24.24
N ARG A 80 -3.33 -35.81 -24.98
CA ARG A 80 -3.20 -35.48 -26.40
C ARG A 80 -4.25 -36.19 -27.27
N LEU A 81 -4.45 -37.49 -27.08
CA LEU A 81 -5.45 -38.27 -27.81
C LEU A 81 -6.88 -37.79 -27.54
N LEU A 82 -7.22 -37.50 -26.27
CA LEU A 82 -8.52 -36.95 -25.89
C LEU A 82 -8.79 -35.57 -26.51
N LYS A 83 -7.75 -34.72 -26.62
CA LYS A 83 -7.85 -33.41 -27.30
C LYS A 83 -8.05 -33.55 -28.80
N GLN A 84 -7.34 -34.49 -29.45
CA GLN A 84 -7.52 -34.78 -30.88
C GLN A 84 -8.94 -35.28 -31.16
N TYR A 85 -9.43 -36.26 -30.41
CA TYR A 85 -10.80 -36.80 -30.54
C TYR A 85 -11.88 -35.71 -30.44
N LYS A 86 -11.78 -34.82 -29.45
CA LYS A 86 -12.70 -33.68 -29.30
C LYS A 86 -12.59 -32.69 -30.46
N SER A 87 -11.39 -32.47 -31.02
CA SER A 87 -11.19 -31.58 -32.16
C SER A 87 -11.77 -32.13 -33.46
N SER A 88 -11.63 -33.44 -33.73
CA SER A 88 -12.18 -34.07 -34.95
C SER A 88 -13.71 -34.10 -34.94
N LEU A 89 -14.34 -34.12 -33.75
CA LEU A 89 -15.80 -33.98 -33.57
C LEU A 89 -16.30 -32.51 -33.57
N GLY A 90 -15.42 -31.53 -33.78
CA GLY A 90 -15.80 -30.12 -33.92
C GLY A 90 -16.33 -29.74 -35.31
N ASP A 91 -16.23 -30.63 -36.30
CA ASP A 91 -16.81 -30.45 -37.63
C ASP A 91 -18.23 -31.06 -37.67
N ASP A 92 -19.24 -30.24 -37.97
CA ASP A 92 -20.66 -30.66 -38.02
C ASP A 92 -20.92 -31.84 -38.96
N THR A 93 -20.14 -31.97 -40.05
CA THR A 93 -20.29 -33.07 -41.01
C THR A 93 -19.70 -34.37 -40.45
N VAL A 94 -18.56 -34.29 -39.76
CA VAL A 94 -17.94 -35.44 -39.09
C VAL A 94 -18.79 -35.88 -37.91
N ALA A 95 -19.25 -34.94 -37.08
CA ALA A 95 -20.10 -35.22 -35.92
C ALA A 95 -21.42 -35.91 -36.32
N ARG A 96 -22.05 -35.49 -37.43
CA ARG A 96 -23.30 -36.11 -37.92
C ARG A 96 -23.11 -37.53 -38.46
N GLU A 97 -21.98 -37.83 -39.09
CA GLU A 97 -21.69 -39.20 -39.59
C GLU A 97 -21.08 -40.10 -38.51
N PHE A 98 -20.49 -39.52 -37.46
CA PHE A 98 -20.06 -40.22 -36.25
C PHE A 98 -21.25 -40.63 -35.37
N ASP A 99 -22.28 -39.77 -35.28
CA ASP A 99 -23.48 -39.94 -34.44
C ASP A 99 -23.11 -40.04 -32.95
N ASP A 100 -23.17 -41.24 -32.36
CA ASP A 100 -22.75 -41.50 -30.98
C ASP A 100 -21.65 -42.57 -30.91
N LEU A 101 -20.87 -42.58 -29.81
CA LEU A 101 -19.72 -43.48 -29.65
C LEU A 101 -20.10 -44.98 -29.71
N GLU A 102 -21.25 -45.39 -29.20
CA GLU A 102 -21.70 -46.79 -29.25
C GLU A 102 -22.23 -47.15 -30.65
N THR A 103 -22.90 -46.22 -31.34
CA THR A 103 -23.29 -46.39 -32.74
C THR A 103 -22.08 -46.47 -33.66
N PHE A 104 -21.08 -45.58 -33.51
CA PHE A 104 -19.82 -45.65 -34.26
C PHE A 104 -19.08 -46.97 -34.02
N LYS A 105 -18.93 -47.39 -32.75
CA LYS A 105 -18.32 -48.68 -32.40
C LYS A 105 -19.03 -49.86 -33.03
N ARG A 106 -20.37 -49.87 -33.03
CA ARG A 106 -21.20 -50.92 -33.65
C ARG A 106 -21.02 -50.96 -35.17
N THR A 107 -20.99 -49.80 -35.83
CA THR A 107 -20.82 -49.67 -37.29
C THR A 107 -19.47 -50.18 -37.76
N TRP A 108 -18.39 -49.94 -37.00
CA TRP A 108 -17.02 -50.30 -37.38
C TRP A 108 -16.42 -51.50 -36.64
N GLY A 109 -17.23 -52.21 -35.83
CA GLY A 109 -16.82 -53.45 -35.15
C GLY A 109 -15.75 -53.27 -34.06
N LEU A 110 -15.81 -52.17 -33.30
CA LEU A 110 -14.80 -51.81 -32.29
C LEU A 110 -15.09 -52.38 -30.89
N GLU A 111 -14.28 -53.35 -30.45
CA GLU A 111 -14.28 -53.86 -29.07
C GLU A 111 -13.22 -53.17 -28.19
N CYS A 112 -13.45 -51.89 -27.85
CA CYS A 112 -12.51 -51.06 -27.09
C CYS A 112 -13.12 -50.57 -25.75
N PRO A 113 -13.29 -51.46 -24.74
CA PRO A 113 -14.01 -51.14 -23.51
C PRO A 113 -13.30 -50.12 -22.61
N ARG A 114 -11.96 -50.05 -22.61
CA ARG A 114 -11.20 -49.09 -21.79
C ARG A 114 -11.20 -47.71 -22.42
N ALA A 115 -11.01 -47.65 -23.74
CA ALA A 115 -11.17 -46.40 -24.48
C ALA A 115 -12.60 -45.84 -24.35
N THR A 116 -13.62 -46.70 -24.36
CA THR A 116 -15.01 -46.29 -24.18
C THR A 116 -15.20 -45.54 -22.86
N GLU A 117 -14.71 -46.09 -21.75
CA GLU A 117 -14.83 -45.44 -20.45
C GLU A 117 -13.96 -44.17 -20.36
N ARG A 118 -12.72 -44.22 -20.88
CA ARG A 118 -11.82 -43.06 -20.93
C ARG A 118 -12.40 -41.89 -21.74
N LEU A 119 -13.07 -42.17 -22.86
CA LEU A 119 -13.72 -41.16 -23.71
C LEU A 119 -14.99 -40.59 -23.06
N ARG A 120 -15.73 -41.41 -22.29
CA ARG A 120 -16.90 -40.99 -21.51
C ARG A 120 -16.52 -40.07 -20.36
N ILE A 121 -15.43 -40.37 -19.66
CA ILE A 121 -14.89 -39.57 -18.54
C ILE A 121 -14.18 -38.31 -19.06
N GLY A 122 -13.41 -38.43 -20.14
CA GLY A 122 -12.74 -37.31 -20.79
C GLY A 122 -11.48 -36.78 -20.08
N LEU A 123 -10.94 -37.52 -19.11
CA LEU A 123 -9.71 -37.25 -18.34
C LEU A 123 -8.89 -38.55 -18.18
N PRO A 124 -7.54 -38.52 -18.07
CA PRO A 124 -6.70 -39.71 -17.84
C PRO A 124 -6.93 -40.44 -16.51
N ALA A 125 -6.57 -41.74 -16.44
CA ALA A 125 -6.75 -42.60 -15.26
C ALA A 125 -6.04 -42.09 -14.00
N THR A 126 -4.89 -41.46 -14.17
CA THR A 126 -4.04 -40.90 -13.11
C THR A 126 -4.74 -39.76 -12.37
N VAL A 127 -5.48 -38.94 -13.12
CA VAL A 127 -6.32 -37.85 -12.61
C VAL A 127 -7.58 -38.38 -11.89
N GLU A 128 -7.99 -39.61 -12.18
CA GLU A 128 -9.19 -40.27 -11.66
C GLU A 128 -8.90 -41.11 -10.40
N GLN A 129 -7.82 -41.91 -10.42
CA GLN A 129 -7.50 -42.92 -9.40
C GLN A 129 -6.79 -42.40 -8.15
N ALA A 130 -6.36 -41.13 -8.15
CA ALA A 130 -5.86 -40.42 -6.95
C ALA A 130 -6.88 -40.36 -5.79
N THR A 131 -8.09 -40.86 -5.99
CA THR A 131 -9.20 -40.92 -5.02
C THR A 131 -9.32 -42.25 -4.25
N HIS A 132 -8.68 -43.35 -4.68
CA HIS A 132 -9.12 -44.69 -4.21
C HIS A 132 -8.05 -45.76 -3.88
N SER A 133 -6.75 -45.46 -3.81
CA SER A 133 -5.76 -46.45 -3.31
C SER A 133 -4.52 -45.85 -2.68
N ALA A 134 -4.36 -46.05 -1.37
CA ALA A 134 -3.11 -45.85 -0.64
C ALA A 134 -2.76 -47.12 0.16
N PRO A 135 -1.62 -47.76 -0.11
CA PRO A 135 -0.95 -48.64 0.85
C PRO A 135 0.34 -47.97 1.37
N THR A 136 0.47 -47.94 2.70
CA THR A 136 1.59 -47.35 3.43
C THR A 136 2.95 -47.97 3.07
N ALA A 137 3.92 -47.16 2.63
CA ALA A 137 5.32 -47.57 2.51
C ALA A 137 6.28 -46.42 2.90
N THR A 138 7.03 -46.61 3.99
CA THR A 138 8.02 -45.66 4.51
C THR A 138 9.40 -45.89 3.90
N ILE A 139 9.98 -44.91 3.18
CA ILE A 139 11.43 -44.88 2.88
C ILE A 139 11.98 -43.44 2.91
N GLY A 140 12.96 -43.21 3.79
CA GLY A 140 14.23 -42.48 3.57
C GLY A 140 14.27 -41.06 2.97
N PRO A 141 15.00 -40.10 3.59
CA PRO A 141 15.19 -38.76 3.04
C PRO A 141 16.26 -38.71 1.93
N SER A 142 15.99 -37.99 0.85
CA SER A 142 17.00 -37.63 -0.16
C SER A 142 16.87 -36.19 -0.66
N ALA A 143 17.90 -35.39 -0.40
CA ALA A 143 18.39 -34.27 -1.22
C ALA A 143 17.41 -33.18 -1.68
N SER A 144 17.36 -32.10 -0.89
CA SER A 144 17.43 -30.69 -1.31
C SER A 144 17.20 -30.34 -2.79
N GLY A 145 16.07 -29.69 -3.06
CA GLY A 145 15.83 -28.87 -4.26
C GLY A 145 14.93 -27.69 -3.87
N THR A 146 15.27 -26.47 -4.29
CA THR A 146 14.57 -25.24 -3.93
C THR A 146 13.16 -25.16 -4.55
N VAL A 147 12.12 -25.16 -3.71
CA VAL A 147 10.72 -25.00 -4.15
C VAL A 147 9.98 -24.03 -3.20
N GLY A 148 10.27 -22.73 -3.34
CA GLY A 148 9.66 -21.67 -2.52
C GLY A 148 8.80 -20.66 -3.29
N GLY A 149 8.50 -20.92 -4.57
CA GLY A 149 7.79 -19.96 -5.44
C GLY A 149 6.72 -20.54 -6.37
N THR A 150 6.71 -21.86 -6.62
CA THR A 150 5.75 -22.47 -7.55
C THR A 150 4.39 -22.73 -6.92
N SER A 151 4.32 -23.16 -5.65
CA SER A 151 3.04 -23.50 -5.00
C SER A 151 2.10 -22.30 -4.92
N GLY A 152 2.56 -21.11 -4.53
CA GLY A 152 1.72 -19.91 -4.42
C GLY A 152 1.05 -19.48 -5.73
N SER A 153 1.77 -19.58 -6.87
CA SER A 153 1.22 -19.27 -8.20
C SER A 153 0.14 -20.28 -8.62
N LEU A 154 0.33 -21.56 -8.30
CA LEU A 154 -0.65 -22.62 -8.57
C LEU A 154 -1.90 -22.46 -7.70
N ILE A 155 -1.74 -22.09 -6.43
CA ILE A 155 -2.83 -21.80 -5.48
C ILE A 155 -3.67 -20.63 -5.97
N LEU A 156 -3.03 -19.52 -6.36
CA LEU A 156 -3.72 -18.35 -6.94
C LEU A 156 -4.53 -18.73 -8.18
N THR A 157 -3.92 -19.46 -9.11
CA THR A 157 -4.58 -19.95 -10.34
C THR A 157 -5.82 -20.79 -10.01
N ALA A 158 -5.74 -21.66 -9.00
CA ALA A 158 -6.88 -22.48 -8.58
C ALA A 158 -8.02 -21.63 -7.97
N THR A 159 -7.68 -20.66 -7.11
CA THR A 159 -8.65 -19.73 -6.52
C THR A 159 -9.34 -18.87 -7.57
N GLU A 160 -8.60 -18.35 -8.55
CA GLU A 160 -9.14 -17.56 -9.67
C GLU A 160 -10.13 -18.37 -10.51
N ASN A 161 -9.83 -19.64 -10.80
CA ASN A 161 -10.72 -20.52 -11.55
C ASN A 161 -12.02 -20.82 -10.80
N PHE A 162 -11.97 -21.06 -9.48
CA PHE A 162 -13.18 -21.24 -8.66
C PHE A 162 -14.08 -19.99 -8.69
N ILE A 163 -13.50 -18.79 -8.52
CA ILE A 163 -14.23 -17.52 -8.56
C ILE A 163 -14.87 -17.32 -9.95
N THR A 164 -14.09 -17.53 -11.01
CA THR A 164 -14.55 -17.38 -12.40
C THR A 164 -15.74 -18.30 -12.72
N PHE A 165 -15.69 -19.55 -12.24
CA PHE A 165 -16.79 -20.50 -12.40
C PHE A 165 -18.05 -20.07 -11.62
N LEU A 166 -17.90 -19.66 -10.35
CA LEU A 166 -19.03 -19.21 -9.52
C LEU A 166 -19.66 -17.91 -10.04
N ASP A 167 -18.86 -17.01 -10.60
CA ASP A 167 -19.36 -15.76 -11.19
C ASP A 167 -20.06 -16.01 -12.55
N ALA A 168 -19.61 -16.97 -13.36
CA ALA A 168 -20.34 -17.38 -14.56
C ALA A 168 -21.76 -17.89 -14.23
N LEU A 169 -21.90 -18.70 -13.16
CA LEU A 169 -23.22 -19.14 -12.68
C LEU A 169 -24.08 -17.97 -12.15
N LYS A 170 -23.51 -16.99 -11.44
CA LYS A 170 -24.22 -15.77 -11.00
C LYS A 170 -24.67 -14.90 -12.18
N LEU A 171 -23.93 -14.91 -13.28
CA LEU A 171 -24.29 -14.26 -14.55
C LEU A 171 -25.29 -15.08 -15.40
N ASN A 172 -25.85 -16.15 -14.84
CA ASN A 172 -26.82 -17.05 -15.48
C ASN A 172 -26.29 -17.74 -16.75
N MET A 173 -24.98 -18.01 -16.81
CA MET A 173 -24.35 -18.81 -17.86
C MET A 173 -24.56 -20.29 -17.53
N VAL A 174 -25.65 -20.89 -18.03
CA VAL A 174 -26.09 -22.26 -17.68
C VAL A 174 -25.93 -23.30 -18.80
N SER A 175 -25.39 -22.91 -19.96
CA SER A 175 -25.14 -23.79 -21.09
C SER A 175 -23.87 -24.62 -20.93
N LYS A 176 -23.85 -25.84 -21.50
CA LYS A 176 -22.67 -26.73 -21.46
C LYS A 176 -21.41 -26.07 -22.01
N ASP A 177 -21.49 -25.42 -23.16
CA ASP A 177 -20.35 -24.78 -23.82
C ASP A 177 -19.70 -23.67 -22.99
N ALA A 178 -20.48 -22.98 -22.16
CA ALA A 178 -20.00 -21.97 -21.22
C ALA A 178 -19.41 -22.58 -19.93
N LEU A 179 -20.08 -23.57 -19.33
CA LEU A 179 -19.69 -24.13 -18.03
C LEU A 179 -18.60 -25.20 -18.11
N HIS A 180 -18.56 -25.98 -19.18
CA HIS A 180 -17.63 -27.11 -19.30
C HIS A 180 -16.14 -26.72 -19.34
N PRO A 181 -15.71 -25.67 -20.08
CA PRO A 181 -14.32 -25.23 -20.04
C PRO A 181 -13.90 -24.76 -18.64
N LEU A 182 -14.74 -23.94 -18.01
CA LEU A 182 -14.47 -23.37 -16.68
C LEU A 182 -14.37 -24.47 -15.60
N LEU A 183 -15.28 -25.45 -15.60
CA LEU A 183 -15.21 -26.57 -14.65
C LEU A 183 -13.98 -27.46 -14.90
N SER A 184 -13.57 -27.60 -16.17
CA SER A 184 -12.36 -28.32 -16.55
C SER A 184 -11.09 -27.61 -16.08
N GLU A 185 -11.07 -26.28 -16.06
CA GLU A 185 -9.96 -25.46 -15.55
C GLU A 185 -9.87 -25.50 -14.01
N VAL A 186 -11.02 -25.45 -13.32
CA VAL A 186 -11.10 -25.66 -11.85
C VAL A 186 -10.44 -26.99 -11.47
N ILE A 187 -10.88 -28.13 -12.02
CA ILE A 187 -10.32 -29.44 -11.63
C ILE A 187 -8.84 -29.58 -12.01
N GLN A 188 -8.40 -29.04 -13.15
CA GLN A 188 -6.98 -29.07 -13.54
C GLN A 188 -6.08 -28.21 -12.65
N SER A 189 -6.56 -27.05 -12.21
CA SER A 189 -5.81 -26.17 -11.30
C SER A 189 -5.73 -26.72 -9.88
N VAL A 190 -6.84 -27.26 -9.36
CA VAL A 190 -6.89 -27.96 -8.07
C VAL A 190 -5.89 -29.13 -8.02
N ASN A 191 -5.88 -29.99 -9.05
CA ASN A 191 -4.98 -31.15 -9.11
C ASN A 191 -3.49 -30.76 -9.30
N LYS A 192 -3.17 -29.49 -9.61
CA LYS A 192 -1.78 -28.99 -9.60
C LYS A 192 -1.35 -28.46 -8.23
N VAL A 193 -2.30 -28.22 -7.33
CA VAL A 193 -2.05 -27.66 -5.98
C VAL A 193 -1.97 -28.76 -4.93
N THR A 194 -2.84 -29.77 -5.01
CA THR A 194 -2.88 -30.87 -4.03
C THR A 194 -3.26 -32.19 -4.69
N ASP A 195 -2.46 -33.22 -4.45
CA ASP A 195 -2.80 -34.61 -4.74
C ASP A 195 -3.73 -35.22 -3.67
N GLY A 196 -3.77 -34.60 -2.48
CA GLY A 196 -4.60 -35.00 -1.36
C GLY A 196 -6.09 -34.76 -1.61
N ASP A 197 -6.91 -35.72 -1.21
CA ASP A 197 -8.37 -35.61 -1.28
C ASP A 197 -8.92 -34.58 -0.28
N PHE A 198 -9.98 -33.88 -0.66
CA PHE A 198 -10.59 -32.83 0.15
C PHE A 198 -12.11 -32.84 0.01
N GLU A 199 -12.80 -32.24 0.99
CA GLU A 199 -14.24 -32.31 1.11
C GLU A 199 -14.95 -31.80 -0.16
N ASN A 200 -15.87 -32.61 -0.69
CA ASN A 200 -16.64 -32.36 -1.92
C ASN A 200 -15.84 -32.31 -3.24
N ARG A 201 -14.55 -32.68 -3.29
CA ARG A 201 -13.79 -32.86 -4.57
C ARG A 201 -14.54 -33.77 -5.57
N GLY A 202 -15.14 -34.86 -5.08
CA GLY A 202 -15.94 -35.78 -5.89
C GLY A 202 -17.16 -35.15 -6.56
N LYS A 203 -17.74 -34.06 -6.01
CA LYS A 203 -18.85 -33.34 -6.64
C LYS A 203 -18.41 -32.60 -7.90
N ILE A 204 -17.21 -32.02 -7.92
CA ILE A 204 -16.64 -31.39 -9.13
C ILE A 204 -16.58 -32.40 -10.28
N ILE A 205 -16.10 -33.61 -10.00
CA ILE A 205 -15.99 -34.70 -10.98
C ILE A 205 -17.37 -35.19 -11.43
N GLN A 206 -18.32 -35.36 -10.50
CA GLN A 206 -19.70 -35.74 -10.80
C GLN A 206 -20.37 -34.74 -11.76
N TRP A 207 -20.23 -33.44 -11.51
CA TRP A 207 -20.78 -32.39 -12.38
C TRP A 207 -20.07 -32.32 -13.74
N LEU A 208 -18.77 -32.57 -13.80
CA LEU A 208 -18.04 -32.66 -15.07
C LEU A 208 -18.52 -33.85 -15.92
N ILE A 209 -18.85 -34.99 -15.29
CA ILE A 209 -19.47 -36.15 -15.97
C ILE A 209 -20.87 -35.79 -16.48
N THR A 210 -21.71 -35.14 -15.67
CA THR A 210 -23.05 -34.67 -16.09
C THR A 210 -22.94 -33.72 -17.30
N LEU A 211 -22.06 -32.71 -17.24
CA LEU A 211 -21.83 -31.81 -18.37
C LEU A 211 -21.25 -32.54 -19.59
N ASN A 212 -20.37 -33.54 -19.42
CA ASN A 212 -19.87 -34.36 -20.54
C ASN A 212 -21.01 -35.09 -21.28
N GLN A 213 -22.05 -35.55 -20.57
CA GLN A 213 -23.17 -36.31 -21.14
C GLN A 213 -24.24 -35.44 -21.85
N MET A 214 -24.28 -34.13 -21.59
CA MET A 214 -25.18 -33.17 -22.26
C MET A 214 -24.70 -32.82 -23.68
N ARG A 215 -25.58 -32.32 -24.55
CA ARG A 215 -25.20 -31.76 -25.87
C ARG A 215 -24.62 -30.34 -25.72
N ALA A 216 -23.83 -29.89 -26.69
CA ALA A 216 -23.11 -28.61 -26.60
C ALA A 216 -24.01 -27.39 -26.33
N THR A 217 -25.21 -27.37 -26.91
CA THR A 217 -26.23 -26.31 -26.77
C THR A 217 -27.27 -26.60 -25.69
N GLU A 218 -27.04 -27.58 -24.82
CA GLU A 218 -27.98 -27.99 -23.79
C GLU A 218 -27.69 -27.21 -22.49
N GLU A 219 -28.76 -26.66 -21.89
CA GLU A 219 -28.71 -25.84 -20.68
C GLU A 219 -29.10 -26.68 -19.46
N LEU A 220 -28.49 -26.39 -18.31
CA LEU A 220 -28.93 -26.91 -17.02
C LEU A 220 -30.27 -26.28 -16.62
N SER A 221 -31.13 -27.05 -15.92
CA SER A 221 -32.32 -26.46 -15.29
C SER A 221 -31.93 -25.47 -14.18
N GLU A 222 -32.83 -24.55 -13.83
CA GLU A 222 -32.59 -23.59 -12.74
C GLU A 222 -32.31 -24.29 -11.39
N GLU A 223 -32.91 -25.47 -11.16
CA GLU A 223 -32.65 -26.30 -9.99
C GLU A 223 -31.24 -26.92 -10.04
N GLN A 224 -30.84 -27.47 -11.19
CA GLN A 224 -29.50 -28.04 -11.39
C GLN A 224 -28.40 -26.98 -11.31
N ALA A 225 -28.63 -25.78 -11.85
CA ALA A 225 -27.67 -24.67 -11.79
C ALA A 225 -27.45 -24.19 -10.33
N ARG A 226 -28.50 -24.18 -9.50
CA ARG A 226 -28.39 -23.88 -8.07
C ARG A 226 -27.69 -24.99 -7.28
N GLU A 227 -27.99 -26.25 -7.60
CA GLU A 227 -27.31 -27.41 -6.98
C GLU A 227 -25.82 -27.43 -7.32
N LEU A 228 -25.47 -27.19 -8.58
CA LEU A 228 -24.09 -27.03 -9.06
C LEU A 228 -23.37 -25.87 -8.37
N ALA A 229 -24.00 -24.70 -8.23
CA ALA A 229 -23.40 -23.56 -7.54
C ALA A 229 -23.12 -23.87 -6.06
N PHE A 230 -24.04 -24.57 -5.38
CA PHE A 230 -23.88 -24.98 -4.00
C PHE A 230 -22.75 -26.02 -3.83
N ASP A 231 -22.74 -27.06 -4.65
CA ASP A 231 -21.72 -28.12 -4.61
C ASP A 231 -20.31 -27.57 -4.87
N ILE A 232 -20.15 -26.60 -5.78
CA ILE A 232 -18.85 -26.00 -6.09
C ILE A 232 -18.41 -24.98 -5.03
N GLU A 233 -19.32 -24.22 -4.42
CA GLU A 233 -19.00 -23.40 -3.24
C GLU A 233 -18.52 -24.28 -2.08
N GLN A 234 -19.21 -25.40 -1.80
CA GLN A 234 -18.78 -26.36 -0.77
C GLN A 234 -17.40 -26.98 -1.09
N ALA A 235 -17.13 -27.31 -2.35
CA ALA A 235 -15.82 -27.80 -2.75
C ALA A 235 -14.72 -26.72 -2.66
N TYR A 236 -15.05 -25.45 -2.89
CA TYR A 236 -14.12 -24.32 -2.69
C TYR A 236 -13.80 -24.11 -1.21
N GLN A 237 -14.79 -24.18 -0.32
CA GLN A 237 -14.56 -24.10 1.13
C GLN A 237 -13.75 -25.31 1.64
N GLY A 238 -14.03 -26.52 1.13
CA GLY A 238 -13.24 -27.73 1.42
C GLY A 238 -11.78 -27.59 0.98
N PHE A 239 -11.55 -27.12 -0.26
CA PHE A 239 -10.22 -26.82 -0.79
C PHE A 239 -9.48 -25.77 0.05
N LYS A 240 -10.16 -24.67 0.43
CA LYS A 240 -9.59 -23.62 1.30
C LYS A 240 -9.27 -24.13 2.71
N SER A 241 -10.09 -25.03 3.26
CA SER A 241 -9.86 -25.68 4.56
C SER A 241 -8.61 -26.57 4.51
N THR A 242 -8.47 -27.42 3.49
CA THR A 242 -7.28 -28.24 3.26
C THR A 242 -6.03 -27.39 3.03
N LEU A 243 -6.14 -26.28 2.28
CA LEU A 243 -5.06 -25.32 2.10
C LEU A 243 -4.63 -24.72 3.46
N THR A 244 -5.59 -24.23 4.25
CA THR A 244 -5.34 -23.72 5.61
C THR A 244 -4.70 -24.78 6.51
N ALA A 245 -5.09 -26.04 6.39
CA ALA A 245 -4.53 -27.15 7.17
C ALA A 245 -3.10 -27.54 6.73
N MET A 246 -2.76 -27.43 5.44
CA MET A 246 -1.39 -27.57 4.94
C MET A 246 -0.50 -26.40 5.40
N ILE A 247 -1.03 -25.19 5.43
CA ILE A 247 -0.35 -23.95 5.85
C ILE A 247 -0.16 -23.87 7.38
N SER A 248 -1.12 -24.37 8.18
CA SER A 248 -1.11 -24.26 9.65
C SER A 248 -0.06 -25.15 10.36
N ALA A 249 0.87 -25.77 9.64
CA ALA A 249 1.95 -26.56 10.21
C ALA A 249 3.18 -25.72 10.62
N ASP A 250 3.32 -24.47 10.16
CA ASP A 250 4.43 -23.60 10.49
C ASP A 250 3.95 -22.18 10.86
N PRO A 251 4.13 -21.70 12.12
CA PRO A 251 3.73 -20.36 12.55
C PRO A 251 4.63 -19.23 12.02
N SER A 252 5.46 -19.49 10.99
CA SER A 252 6.33 -18.50 10.35
C SER A 252 5.91 -18.04 8.95
N GLU A 253 4.79 -18.55 8.39
CA GLU A 253 4.29 -18.08 7.10
C GLU A 253 3.52 -16.74 7.17
N PRO A 254 3.63 -15.87 6.13
CA PRO A 254 2.96 -14.58 6.09
C PRO A 254 1.45 -14.69 5.79
N LEU A 255 0.65 -13.87 6.47
CA LEU A 255 -0.78 -13.68 6.22
C LEU A 255 -1.05 -13.18 4.81
N HIS A 256 -2.23 -13.47 4.24
CA HIS A 256 -2.70 -12.81 3.04
C HIS A 256 -3.56 -11.58 3.36
N VAL A 257 -3.62 -10.59 2.46
CA VAL A 257 -4.43 -9.38 2.66
C VAL A 257 -5.93 -9.66 2.82
N LEU A 258 -6.41 -10.80 2.31
CA LEU A 258 -7.80 -11.25 2.46
C LEU A 258 -8.12 -11.81 3.85
N ASP A 259 -7.11 -12.12 4.66
CA ASP A 259 -7.28 -12.56 6.05
C ASP A 259 -7.45 -11.37 7.02
N LEU A 260 -7.22 -10.14 6.53
CA LEU A 260 -7.49 -8.90 7.26
C LEU A 260 -9.00 -8.54 7.24
N PRO A 261 -9.50 -7.73 8.19
CA PRO A 261 -10.91 -7.37 8.28
C PRO A 261 -11.42 -6.59 7.04
N GLN A 262 -12.29 -7.22 6.26
CA GLN A 262 -12.79 -6.64 5.01
C GLN A 262 -13.92 -5.63 5.24
N ILE A 263 -13.86 -4.48 4.57
CA ILE A 263 -14.83 -3.36 4.74
C ILE A 263 -16.30 -3.79 4.61
N TYR A 264 -16.62 -4.71 3.71
CA TYR A 264 -17.99 -5.15 3.48
C TYR A 264 -18.60 -5.88 4.70
N THR A 265 -17.79 -6.39 5.64
CA THR A 265 -18.28 -6.98 6.89
C THR A 265 -18.57 -5.96 7.98
N LYS A 266 -18.28 -4.67 7.75
CA LYS A 266 -18.39 -3.55 8.70
C LYS A 266 -17.64 -3.79 10.03
N PRO A 267 -16.32 -4.09 9.98
CA PRO A 267 -15.51 -4.33 11.18
C PRO A 267 -15.43 -3.09 12.07
N SER A 268 -15.17 -3.28 13.36
CA SER A 268 -14.99 -2.16 14.30
C SER A 268 -13.72 -1.36 13.98
N GLY A 269 -13.70 -0.08 14.39
CA GLY A 269 -12.53 0.77 14.18
C GLY A 269 -11.26 0.24 14.85
N THR A 270 -11.39 -0.46 15.99
CA THR A 270 -10.28 -1.11 16.68
C THR A 270 -9.73 -2.34 15.95
N GLU A 271 -10.57 -3.10 15.23
CA GLU A 271 -10.12 -4.19 14.35
C GLU A 271 -9.40 -3.66 13.11
N LEU A 272 -9.91 -2.58 12.52
CA LEU A 272 -9.25 -1.89 11.40
C LEU A 272 -7.89 -1.33 11.81
N LEU A 273 -7.79 -0.61 12.94
CA LEU A 273 -6.52 -0.08 13.45
C LEU A 273 -5.52 -1.21 13.72
N ARG A 274 -5.94 -2.32 14.35
CA ARG A 274 -5.05 -3.48 14.57
C ARG A 274 -4.55 -4.09 13.27
N ALA A 275 -5.41 -4.20 12.24
CA ALA A 275 -4.99 -4.67 10.92
C ALA A 275 -4.02 -3.70 10.22
N LEU A 276 -4.21 -2.39 10.41
CA LEU A 276 -3.30 -1.36 9.92
C LEU A 276 -1.95 -1.36 10.66
N ASP A 277 -1.91 -1.77 11.93
CA ASP A 277 -0.64 -1.96 12.67
C ASP A 277 0.13 -3.20 12.22
N VAL A 278 -0.56 -4.30 11.90
CA VAL A 278 0.08 -5.48 11.25
C VAL A 278 0.64 -5.11 9.88
N LEU A 279 0.04 -4.14 9.20
CA LEU A 279 0.57 -3.56 7.96
C LEU A 279 1.66 -2.49 8.18
N ALA A 280 2.15 -2.22 9.39
CA ALA A 280 3.20 -1.22 9.60
C ALA A 280 4.53 -1.63 8.94
N ILE A 281 5.06 -0.80 8.03
CA ILE A 281 6.46 -0.95 7.60
C ILE A 281 7.34 -0.32 8.67
N LYS A 282 8.00 -1.16 9.48
CA LYS A 282 9.10 -0.70 10.32
C LYS A 282 10.19 -0.11 9.41
N PRO A 283 10.69 1.11 9.65
CA PRO A 283 11.79 1.65 8.85
C PRO A 283 12.98 0.71 8.96
N ARG A 284 13.52 0.26 7.82
CA ARG A 284 14.73 -0.56 7.80
C ARG A 284 15.88 0.26 8.38
N SER A 285 16.31 -0.08 9.59
CA SER A 285 17.60 0.37 10.11
C SER A 285 18.68 -0.15 9.17
N PHE A 286 19.62 0.71 8.75
CA PHE A 286 20.72 0.34 7.86
C PHE A 286 21.78 -0.58 8.51
N THR A 287 21.51 -1.09 9.70
CA THR A 287 22.38 -1.96 10.50
C THR A 287 22.56 -3.34 9.86
N THR A 288 23.71 -3.54 9.19
CA THR A 288 24.18 -4.84 8.66
C THR A 288 24.75 -5.76 9.74
N ARG A 289 24.18 -5.73 10.96
CA ARG A 289 24.52 -6.64 12.06
C ARG A 289 23.27 -7.37 12.53
N ALA A 290 23.21 -8.67 12.20
CA ALA A 290 22.22 -9.60 12.72
C ALA A 290 22.51 -9.89 14.21
N ALA A 291 22.03 -9.02 15.08
CA ALA A 291 21.94 -9.22 16.52
C ALA A 291 20.68 -8.50 17.03
N GLU A 292 19.86 -9.20 17.79
CA GLU A 292 18.59 -8.73 18.35
C GLU A 292 17.48 -8.45 17.31
N GLU A 293 16.95 -9.54 16.72
CA GLU A 293 15.58 -9.51 16.19
C GLU A 293 14.60 -9.16 17.33
N PRO A 294 13.84 -8.05 17.27
CA PRO A 294 12.64 -7.94 18.09
C PRO A 294 11.61 -8.96 17.56
N GLU A 295 10.80 -9.52 18.47
CA GLU A 295 9.82 -10.59 18.24
C GLU A 295 9.27 -10.64 16.80
N LYS A 296 9.35 -11.82 16.16
CA LYS A 296 8.88 -12.08 14.79
C LYS A 296 7.44 -11.63 14.60
N ALA A 297 7.28 -10.39 14.13
CA ALA A 297 5.98 -9.81 13.83
C ALA A 297 5.37 -10.53 12.63
N GLN A 298 4.08 -10.82 12.73
CA GLN A 298 3.32 -11.51 11.69
C GLN A 298 3.32 -10.66 10.40
N THR A 299 4.00 -11.14 9.37
CA THR A 299 4.12 -10.46 8.07
C THR A 299 2.89 -10.68 7.21
N VAL A 300 2.59 -9.74 6.30
CA VAL A 300 1.51 -9.86 5.31
C VAL A 300 2.11 -9.86 3.91
N LEU A 301 1.64 -10.74 3.04
CA LEU A 301 2.02 -10.80 1.62
C LEU A 301 1.75 -9.44 0.94
N PRO A 302 2.73 -8.85 0.21
CA PRO A 302 2.56 -7.52 -0.40
C PRO A 302 1.41 -7.42 -1.41
N ALA A 303 1.06 -8.54 -2.05
CA ALA A 303 0.03 -8.62 -3.07
C ALA A 303 -1.35 -8.16 -2.53
N GLY A 304 -1.94 -7.18 -3.22
CA GLY A 304 -3.27 -6.65 -2.89
C GLY A 304 -3.36 -5.68 -1.71
N VAL A 305 -2.29 -5.47 -0.93
CA VAL A 305 -2.29 -4.53 0.22
C VAL A 305 -2.66 -3.11 -0.21
N THR A 306 -2.10 -2.60 -1.31
CA THR A 306 -2.44 -1.28 -1.85
C THR A 306 -3.93 -1.14 -2.20
N ARG A 307 -4.55 -2.21 -2.75
CA ARG A 307 -5.99 -2.23 -3.07
C ARG A 307 -6.84 -2.22 -1.80
N TYR A 308 -6.44 -2.97 -0.77
CA TYR A 308 -7.09 -2.99 0.54
C TYR A 308 -7.03 -1.61 1.22
N LEU A 309 -5.85 -1.00 1.32
CA LEU A 309 -5.68 0.35 1.87
C LEU A 309 -6.48 1.41 1.10
N THR A 310 -6.46 1.36 -0.24
CA THR A 310 -7.25 2.27 -1.07
C THR A 310 -8.76 2.10 -0.84
N SER A 311 -9.22 0.86 -0.61
CA SER A 311 -10.63 0.59 -0.29
C SER A 311 -11.06 1.24 1.02
N ILE A 312 -10.18 1.29 2.04
CA ILE A 312 -10.45 1.94 3.34
C ILE A 312 -10.53 3.47 3.17
N ILE A 313 -9.59 4.09 2.46
CA ILE A 313 -9.59 5.53 2.18
C ILE A 313 -10.83 5.94 1.37
N SER A 314 -11.21 5.16 0.35
CA SER A 314 -12.39 5.45 -0.47
C SER A 314 -13.74 5.22 0.23
N SER A 315 -13.73 4.57 1.41
CA SER A 315 -14.93 4.32 2.19
C SER A 315 -15.29 5.52 3.07
N PRO A 316 -16.58 5.90 3.17
CA PRO A 316 -17.03 6.92 4.12
C PRO A 316 -17.00 6.43 5.58
N LEU A 317 -16.66 5.15 5.82
CA LEU A 317 -16.60 4.51 7.15
C LEU A 317 -17.86 4.73 8.01
N SER A 318 -19.02 4.90 7.37
CA SER A 318 -20.24 5.45 7.99
C SER A 318 -20.92 4.55 9.03
N TRP A 319 -20.35 3.39 9.34
CA TRP A 319 -20.78 2.51 10.44
C TRP A 319 -19.93 2.71 11.70
N LEU A 320 -18.86 3.50 11.65
CA LEU A 320 -18.06 3.90 12.81
C LEU A 320 -18.71 5.09 13.50
N GLU A 321 -18.92 4.97 14.82
CA GLU A 321 -19.78 5.85 15.61
C GLU A 321 -19.31 7.30 15.66
N THR A 322 -18.00 7.53 15.83
CA THR A 322 -17.44 8.88 16.04
C THR A 322 -16.63 9.39 14.85
N ASP A 323 -16.56 10.72 14.71
CA ASP A 323 -15.79 11.37 13.64
C ASP A 323 -14.28 11.16 13.88
N GLU A 324 -13.83 11.22 15.13
CA GLU A 324 -12.44 11.04 15.57
C GLU A 324 -11.92 9.62 15.27
N LEU A 325 -12.76 8.60 15.42
CA LEU A 325 -12.38 7.21 15.10
C LEU A 325 -12.27 6.98 13.60
N ARG A 326 -13.08 7.68 12.79
CA ARG A 326 -12.97 7.65 11.32
C ARG A 326 -11.70 8.36 10.86
N GLU A 327 -11.37 9.52 11.44
CA GLU A 327 -10.11 10.22 11.17
C GLU A 327 -8.90 9.37 11.56
N ALA A 328 -8.88 8.75 12.76
CA ALA A 328 -7.79 7.87 13.17
C ALA A 328 -7.56 6.68 12.23
N VAL A 329 -8.64 6.06 11.72
CA VAL A 329 -8.55 4.97 10.74
C VAL A 329 -8.03 5.48 9.39
N TRP A 330 -8.51 6.64 8.90
CA TRP A 330 -8.03 7.23 7.65
C TRP A 330 -6.56 7.68 7.73
N ASP A 331 -6.13 8.27 8.84
CA ASP A 331 -4.75 8.69 9.07
C ASP A 331 -3.80 7.49 9.13
N ALA A 332 -4.16 6.45 9.89
CA ALA A 332 -3.39 5.20 9.93
C ALA A 332 -3.31 4.53 8.55
N THR A 333 -4.41 4.51 7.80
CA THR A 333 -4.44 3.96 6.43
C THR A 333 -3.58 4.79 5.47
N GLY A 334 -3.66 6.11 5.56
CA GLY A 334 -2.84 7.05 4.79
C GLY A 334 -1.36 6.86 5.06
N ALA A 335 -0.96 6.68 6.32
CA ALA A 335 0.40 6.32 6.71
C ALA A 335 0.84 4.99 6.09
N ARG A 336 0.05 3.91 6.23
CA ARG A 336 0.36 2.59 5.65
C ARG A 336 0.47 2.58 4.13
N LEU A 337 -0.27 3.44 3.44
CA LEU A 337 -0.23 3.61 1.98
C LEU A 337 0.97 4.46 1.55
N SER A 338 1.27 5.52 2.32
CA SER A 338 2.44 6.38 2.16
C SER A 338 3.76 5.61 2.33
N GLU A 339 3.87 4.80 3.38
CA GLU A 339 5.00 3.89 3.64
C GLU A 339 5.32 2.97 2.45
N ARG A 340 4.28 2.53 1.71
CA ARG A 340 4.37 1.59 0.57
C ARG A 340 4.53 2.24 -0.79
N SER A 341 4.38 3.56 -0.89
CA SER A 341 4.40 4.24 -2.19
C SER A 341 5.79 4.79 -2.56
N GLY A 342 6.84 4.28 -1.89
CA GLY A 342 8.23 4.67 -2.06
C GLY A 342 8.60 5.97 -1.33
N ARG A 343 9.90 6.31 -1.35
CA ARG A 343 10.48 7.50 -0.69
C ARG A 343 9.88 8.84 -1.14
N THR A 344 9.14 8.86 -2.26
CA THR A 344 8.41 10.03 -2.79
C THR A 344 7.15 10.38 -2.00
N ALA A 345 6.57 9.42 -1.26
CA ALA A 345 5.27 9.56 -0.61
C ALA A 345 5.34 9.69 0.92
N MET A 346 6.49 9.39 1.53
CA MET A 346 6.66 9.41 2.99
C MET A 346 6.51 10.83 3.57
N PRO A 347 5.85 10.99 4.73
CA PRO A 347 5.84 12.25 5.47
C PRO A 347 7.26 12.62 5.93
N SER A 348 7.42 13.85 6.42
CA SER A 348 8.66 14.29 7.08
C SER A 348 9.01 13.36 8.24
N MET A 349 10.22 12.82 8.24
CA MET A 349 10.69 11.85 9.24
C MET A 349 12.09 12.21 9.74
N SER A 350 12.43 11.77 10.95
CA SER A 350 13.80 11.79 11.44
C SER A 350 14.33 10.37 11.54
N ARG A 351 15.53 10.12 11.02
CA ARG A 351 16.17 8.80 10.97
C ARG A 351 17.44 8.79 11.80
N VAL A 352 17.69 7.68 12.50
CA VAL A 352 18.96 7.43 13.18
C VAL A 352 19.84 6.57 12.28
N PHE A 353 21.05 7.05 12.03
CA PHE A 353 22.10 6.36 11.30
C PHE A 353 23.22 5.98 12.29
N THR A 354 23.79 4.80 12.10
CA THR A 354 24.89 4.30 12.92
C THR A 354 26.17 4.22 12.09
N VAL A 355 27.29 4.70 12.64
CA VAL A 355 28.57 4.87 11.94
C VAL A 355 29.69 4.20 12.75
N PRO A 356 30.55 3.36 12.15
CA PRO A 356 31.68 2.76 12.85
C PRO A 356 32.72 3.81 13.22
N SER A 357 33.28 3.71 14.43
CA SER A 357 34.48 4.48 14.82
C SER A 357 35.76 3.64 14.74
N PRO A 358 36.95 4.28 14.58
CA PRO A 358 38.24 3.58 14.65
C PRO A 358 38.52 2.90 16.00
N TRP A 359 37.79 3.31 17.05
CA TRP A 359 37.98 2.84 18.43
C TRP A 359 37.03 1.68 18.80
N GLY A 360 36.17 1.26 17.86
CA GLY A 360 35.27 0.11 18.01
C GLY A 360 33.89 0.40 18.62
N GLU A 361 33.61 1.66 18.97
CA GLU A 361 32.26 2.11 19.35
C GLU A 361 31.45 2.50 18.09
N GLU A 362 30.14 2.38 18.16
CA GLU A 362 29.21 2.77 17.09
C GLU A 362 28.62 4.16 17.42
N LEU A 363 28.88 5.13 16.54
CA LEU A 363 28.43 6.53 16.66
C LEU A 363 27.04 6.69 16.05
N THR A 364 26.13 7.36 16.75
CA THR A 364 24.76 7.59 16.26
C THR A 364 24.53 9.03 15.80
N LEU A 365 23.88 9.17 14.64
CA LEU A 365 23.53 10.44 14.01
C LEU A 365 22.03 10.48 13.73
N THR A 366 21.34 11.54 14.16
CA THR A 366 19.92 11.75 13.85
C THR A 366 19.78 12.80 12.75
N LEU A 367 19.19 12.43 11.60
CA LEU A 367 18.97 13.35 10.48
C LEU A 367 17.48 13.49 10.18
N HIS A 368 17.02 14.73 10.01
CA HIS A 368 15.69 15.05 9.52
C HIS A 368 15.65 15.04 7.99
N GLU A 369 14.60 14.40 7.47
CA GLU A 369 14.29 14.27 6.05
C GLU A 369 12.84 14.68 5.81
N PRO A 370 12.57 15.90 5.32
CA PRO A 370 11.23 16.36 5.00
C PRO A 370 10.58 15.50 3.89
N SER A 371 9.27 15.64 3.72
CA SER A 371 8.53 14.97 2.64
C SER A 371 9.03 15.43 1.26
N LEU A 372 9.06 14.49 0.31
CA LEU A 372 9.59 14.77 -1.02
C LEU A 372 8.52 15.45 -1.89
N THR A 373 8.55 16.77 -1.93
CA THR A 373 7.90 17.56 -2.99
C THR A 373 8.83 17.64 -4.22
N ALA A 374 8.31 18.13 -5.35
CA ALA A 374 9.05 18.23 -6.61
C ALA A 374 10.39 19.01 -6.51
N ASP A 375 10.51 19.88 -5.51
CA ASP A 375 11.64 20.80 -5.33
C ASP A 375 12.67 20.34 -4.26
N ASN A 376 12.40 19.23 -3.55
CA ASN A 376 13.12 18.85 -2.31
C ASN A 376 14.12 17.67 -2.46
N LEU A 377 14.58 17.35 -3.67
CA LEU A 377 15.46 16.18 -3.95
C LEU A 377 16.77 16.14 -3.14
N GLY A 378 17.36 17.30 -2.81
CA GLY A 378 18.58 17.38 -1.99
C GLY A 378 18.36 17.11 -0.49
N MET A 379 17.12 17.00 -0.02
CA MET A 379 16.80 16.83 1.41
C MET A 379 16.66 15.35 1.83
N LYS A 380 17.18 14.42 1.03
CA LYS A 380 17.11 12.96 1.26
C LYS A 380 18.49 12.34 1.38
N THR A 381 18.61 11.33 2.25
CA THR A 381 19.86 10.58 2.42
C THR A 381 19.96 9.46 1.37
N TRP A 382 20.93 9.59 0.47
CA TRP A 382 21.20 8.63 -0.62
C TRP A 382 22.15 7.52 -0.18
N VAL A 383 22.04 6.33 -0.77
CA VAL A 383 22.84 5.15 -0.38
C VAL A 383 24.35 5.41 -0.44
N SER A 384 24.84 6.13 -1.44
CA SER A 384 26.25 6.53 -1.52
C SER A 384 26.71 7.34 -0.30
N SER A 385 25.89 8.25 0.23
CA SER A 385 26.24 8.97 1.46
C SER A 385 26.33 8.02 2.68
N TYR A 386 25.49 6.98 2.74
CA TYR A 386 25.55 5.99 3.80
C TYR A 386 26.78 5.07 3.69
N LEU A 387 27.03 4.49 2.51
CA LEU A 387 28.18 3.60 2.27
C LEU A 387 29.51 4.34 2.52
N LEU A 388 29.64 5.57 2.02
CA LEU A 388 30.81 6.40 2.29
C LEU A 388 31.00 6.61 3.79
N SER A 389 29.92 6.93 4.51
CA SER A 389 29.96 7.14 5.96
C SER A 389 30.42 5.90 6.73
N GLN A 390 30.01 4.70 6.32
CA GLN A 390 30.52 3.46 6.92
C GLN A 390 32.05 3.31 6.77
N ARG A 391 32.63 3.80 5.67
CA ARG A 391 34.06 3.65 5.32
C ARG A 391 34.96 4.79 5.82
N LEU A 392 34.41 5.92 6.26
CA LEU A 392 35.21 7.09 6.70
C LEU A 392 36.22 6.78 7.82
N HIS A 393 35.94 5.75 8.64
CA HIS A 393 36.84 5.33 9.73
C HIS A 393 38.16 4.71 9.24
N SER A 394 38.25 4.26 7.98
CA SER A 394 39.44 3.64 7.39
C SER A 394 40.08 4.45 6.25
N LEU A 395 39.29 5.24 5.51
CA LEU A 395 39.73 5.96 4.29
C LEU A 395 40.76 7.09 4.50
N LEU A 396 41.06 7.49 5.74
CA LEU A 396 41.92 8.65 6.05
C LEU A 396 43.18 8.31 6.86
N GLU A 397 43.59 7.05 6.82
CA GLU A 397 44.92 6.58 7.22
C GLU A 397 46.04 7.16 6.30
N PRO A 398 47.33 7.10 6.70
CA PRO A 398 48.40 7.82 6.01
C PRO A 398 48.61 7.35 4.55
N ALA A 399 48.92 8.31 3.67
CA ALA A 399 48.90 8.11 2.24
C ALA A 399 49.97 7.11 1.74
N PRO A 400 49.67 6.34 0.68
CA PRO A 400 50.71 5.67 -0.11
C PRO A 400 51.75 6.68 -0.64
N GLN A 401 53.04 6.32 -0.59
CA GLN A 401 54.12 7.19 -1.05
C GLN A 401 54.14 7.30 -2.59
N LEU A 402 53.36 8.22 -3.14
CA LEU A 402 53.28 8.51 -4.57
C LEU A 402 54.45 9.36 -5.10
N VAL A 403 55.27 9.95 -4.22
CA VAL A 403 56.39 10.84 -4.57
C VAL A 403 57.68 10.40 -3.87
N PRO A 404 58.83 10.32 -4.57
CA PRO A 404 60.12 9.99 -3.94
C PRO A 404 60.54 11.00 -2.86
N THR A 405 61.01 10.49 -1.73
CA THR A 405 61.29 11.20 -0.47
C THR A 405 62.39 12.28 -0.49
N SER A 406 62.97 12.61 -1.64
CA SER A 406 64.11 13.54 -1.75
C SER A 406 63.74 15.00 -2.08
N SER A 407 62.52 15.27 -2.57
CA SER A 407 62.08 16.62 -2.95
C SER A 407 61.13 17.28 -1.94
N THR A 408 60.57 16.50 -1.01
CA THR A 408 59.49 16.95 -0.12
C THR A 408 59.69 16.41 1.29
N THR A 409 60.45 17.12 2.12
CA THR A 409 60.32 16.98 3.58
C THR A 409 59.01 17.68 3.98
N PRO A 410 57.95 16.94 4.36
CA PRO A 410 56.73 17.58 4.80
C PRO A 410 57.04 18.25 6.14
N LYS A 411 56.69 19.53 6.28
CA LYS A 411 56.60 20.15 7.60
C LYS A 411 55.34 19.61 8.26
N THR A 412 55.41 18.41 8.82
CA THR A 412 54.39 17.87 9.72
C THR A 412 54.39 18.67 11.02
N SER A 413 53.77 19.86 10.98
CA SER A 413 53.22 20.48 12.18
C SER A 413 52.10 19.56 12.67
N GLY A 414 52.42 18.63 13.57
CA GLY A 414 51.49 17.66 14.16
C GLY A 414 50.46 18.28 15.12
N ASP A 415 50.03 19.50 14.81
CA ASP A 415 49.23 20.41 15.64
C ASP A 415 48.28 21.28 14.78
N ARG A 416 48.20 21.02 13.45
CA ARG A 416 47.21 21.68 12.57
C ARG A 416 45.98 20.79 12.42
N THR A 417 44.83 21.34 12.79
CA THR A 417 43.51 20.72 12.57
C THR A 417 43.24 20.51 11.08
N LEU A 418 42.72 19.33 10.72
CA LEU A 418 42.37 19.01 9.33
C LEU A 418 41.18 19.88 8.90
N ARG A 419 41.24 20.48 7.70
CA ARG A 419 40.11 21.23 7.13
C ARG A 419 39.41 20.39 6.08
N VAL A 420 38.11 20.15 6.27
CA VAL A 420 37.30 19.33 5.36
C VAL A 420 36.14 20.14 4.81
N LEU A 421 35.88 19.99 3.50
CA LEU A 421 34.72 20.52 2.80
C LEU A 421 33.88 19.37 2.27
N GLU A 422 32.59 19.33 2.57
CA GLU A 422 31.64 18.46 1.88
C GLU A 422 30.88 19.28 0.81
N LEU A 423 30.93 18.83 -0.44
CA LEU A 423 30.22 19.42 -1.57
C LEU A 423 28.95 18.63 -1.85
N GLY A 424 27.79 19.29 -1.81
CA GLY A 424 26.49 18.64 -2.04
C GLY A 424 26.10 17.74 -0.88
N ALA A 425 26.23 18.26 0.34
CA ALA A 425 26.08 17.51 1.57
C ALA A 425 24.65 16.95 1.79
N GLY A 426 23.63 17.54 1.17
CA GLY A 426 22.24 17.11 1.28
C GLY A 426 21.72 17.14 2.71
N THR A 427 21.59 15.96 3.33
CA THR A 427 21.22 15.81 4.75
C THR A 427 22.40 16.00 5.71
N GLY A 428 23.63 15.99 5.22
CA GLY A 428 24.87 16.19 5.98
C GLY A 428 25.50 14.91 6.54
N LEU A 429 25.02 13.72 6.15
CA LEU A 429 25.43 12.45 6.76
C LEU A 429 26.96 12.23 6.72
N VAL A 430 27.61 12.49 5.58
CA VAL A 430 29.04 12.14 5.41
C VAL A 430 29.93 13.04 6.25
N GLY A 431 29.78 14.36 6.13
CA GLY A 431 30.59 15.31 6.89
C GLY A 431 30.30 15.27 8.39
N LEU A 432 29.05 15.04 8.82
CA LEU A 432 28.74 14.79 10.23
C LEU A 432 29.40 13.50 10.74
N SER A 433 29.40 12.44 9.93
CA SER A 433 30.09 11.17 10.24
C SER A 433 31.59 11.39 10.40
N LEU A 434 32.22 12.15 9.49
CA LEU A 434 33.65 12.44 9.61
C LEU A 434 33.98 13.33 10.82
N ALA A 435 33.15 14.34 11.08
CA ALA A 435 33.28 15.20 12.25
C ALA A 435 33.24 14.37 13.54
N ALA A 436 32.28 13.45 13.66
CA ALA A 436 32.17 12.51 14.78
C ALA A 436 33.42 11.63 14.94
N ILE A 437 33.94 11.08 13.84
CA ILE A 437 35.11 10.18 13.85
C ILE A 437 36.41 10.92 14.21
N ARG A 438 36.56 12.18 13.76
CA ARG A 438 37.83 12.94 13.90
C ARG A 438 37.85 13.89 15.09
N GLY A 439 36.70 14.29 15.60
CA GLY A 439 36.60 15.19 16.76
C GLY A 439 37.39 16.48 16.58
N HIS A 440 38.06 16.92 17.65
CA HIS A 440 38.96 18.08 17.66
C HIS A 440 40.08 18.05 16.59
N SER A 441 40.36 16.90 15.97
CA SER A 441 41.40 16.78 14.93
C SER A 441 40.91 17.22 13.54
N ALA A 442 39.63 17.57 13.38
CA ALA A 442 39.09 18.11 12.14
C ALA A 442 38.08 19.26 12.34
N THR A 443 38.03 20.13 11.35
CA THR A 443 37.01 21.16 11.16
C THR A 443 36.30 20.85 9.84
N VAL A 444 34.97 20.75 9.86
CA VAL A 444 34.17 20.32 8.71
C VAL A 444 33.20 21.42 8.29
N HIS A 445 33.23 21.78 7.00
CA HIS A 445 32.30 22.71 6.39
C HIS A 445 31.37 21.95 5.43
N LEU A 446 30.08 21.91 5.72
CA LEU A 446 29.06 21.22 4.92
C LEU A 446 28.41 22.22 3.97
N THR A 447 28.42 21.95 2.66
CA THR A 447 27.89 22.89 1.67
C THR A 447 26.88 22.29 0.71
N ASP A 448 25.87 23.10 0.39
CA ASP A 448 24.81 22.76 -0.57
C ASP A 448 24.16 24.04 -1.14
N LEU A 449 23.09 23.88 -1.93
CA LEU A 449 22.30 24.97 -2.49
C LEU A 449 21.48 25.72 -1.43
N PRO A 450 21.10 27.00 -1.67
CA PRO A 450 20.37 27.84 -0.70
C PRO A 450 19.10 27.22 -0.11
N VAL A 451 18.41 26.36 -0.87
CA VAL A 451 17.18 25.68 -0.44
C VAL A 451 17.45 24.51 0.51
N ILE A 452 18.62 23.88 0.46
CA ILE A 452 18.99 22.70 1.25
C ILE A 452 19.67 23.08 2.56
N VAL A 453 20.49 24.13 2.56
CA VAL A 453 21.27 24.61 3.73
C VAL A 453 20.44 24.80 5.02
N PRO A 454 19.17 25.26 5.01
CA PRO A 454 18.36 25.32 6.22
C PRO A 454 18.10 23.95 6.88
N ASN A 455 17.84 22.90 6.10
CA ASN A 455 17.67 21.54 6.63
C ASN A 455 19.00 20.93 7.06
N LEU A 456 20.08 21.21 6.32
CA LEU A 456 21.44 20.82 6.68
C LEU A 456 21.85 21.42 8.04
N ALA A 457 21.60 22.70 8.27
CA ALA A 457 21.84 23.37 9.56
C ALA A 457 20.97 22.81 10.69
N HIS A 458 19.72 22.46 10.41
CA HIS A 458 18.86 21.76 11.37
C HIS A 458 19.44 20.39 11.75
N ASN A 459 19.95 19.62 10.79
CA ASN A 459 20.59 18.32 11.03
C ASN A 459 21.89 18.45 11.84
N VAL A 460 22.69 19.50 11.64
CA VAL A 460 23.83 19.77 12.53
C VAL A 460 23.34 20.04 13.96
N ALA A 461 22.29 20.84 14.13
CA ALA A 461 21.72 21.15 15.45
C ALA A 461 21.17 19.90 16.18
N LEU A 462 20.55 18.96 15.47
CA LEU A 462 20.08 17.68 16.02
C LEU A 462 21.21 16.80 16.59
N ASN A 463 22.46 17.01 16.17
CA ASN A 463 23.61 16.19 16.56
C ASN A 463 24.59 16.91 17.51
N VAL A 464 24.22 18.07 18.05
CA VAL A 464 25.04 18.89 18.96
C VAL A 464 25.61 18.10 20.14
N GLU A 465 24.85 17.21 20.77
CA GLU A 465 25.36 16.41 21.90
C GLU A 465 26.49 15.46 21.51
N MET A 466 26.43 14.87 20.31
CA MET A 466 27.46 13.97 19.81
C MET A 466 28.71 14.77 19.38
N LEU A 467 28.51 15.89 18.67
CA LEU A 467 29.60 16.77 18.26
C LEU A 467 30.33 17.36 19.47
N ALA A 468 29.61 17.70 20.55
CA ALA A 468 30.21 18.16 21.81
C ALA A 468 30.98 17.07 22.56
N LYS A 469 30.56 15.79 22.49
CA LYS A 469 31.31 14.67 23.10
C LYS A 469 32.65 14.40 22.42
N THR A 470 32.74 14.69 21.12
CA THR A 470 33.92 14.47 20.28
C THR A 470 34.78 15.72 20.10
N ASP A 471 34.31 16.87 20.61
CA ASP A 471 34.91 18.20 20.39
C ASP A 471 35.05 18.55 18.89
N ALA A 472 34.06 18.11 18.11
CA ALA A 472 34.02 18.26 16.66
C ALA A 472 33.50 19.64 16.24
N THR A 473 34.22 20.31 15.34
CA THR A 473 33.81 21.61 14.79
C THR A 473 33.11 21.42 13.43
N VAL A 474 31.81 21.71 13.37
CA VAL A 474 31.00 21.63 12.14
C VAL A 474 30.36 22.98 11.84
N THR A 475 30.37 23.38 10.57
CA THR A 475 29.72 24.59 10.06
C THR A 475 28.99 24.29 8.76
N THR A 476 27.98 25.09 8.40
CA THR A 476 27.20 24.94 7.16
C THR A 476 27.30 26.20 6.30
N GLY A 477 27.29 26.06 4.97
CA GLY A 477 27.36 27.19 4.04
C GLY A 477 26.67 26.93 2.71
N VAL A 478 26.40 28.00 1.96
CA VAL A 478 25.91 27.92 0.58
C VAL A 478 27.11 27.82 -0.36
N LEU A 479 27.10 26.84 -1.26
CA LEU A 479 28.09 26.72 -2.33
C LEU A 479 27.42 26.15 -3.59
N ASP A 480 27.24 27.01 -4.60
CA ASP A 480 26.69 26.64 -5.91
C ASP A 480 27.84 26.39 -6.90
N TRP A 481 27.97 25.15 -7.40
CA TRP A 481 29.07 24.76 -8.29
C TRP A 481 28.99 25.42 -9.68
N SER A 482 27.85 26.00 -10.05
CA SER A 482 27.68 26.69 -11.33
C SER A 482 28.22 28.12 -11.33
N VAL A 483 28.65 28.62 -10.16
CA VAL A 483 29.15 29.99 -9.93
C VAL A 483 30.61 29.94 -9.49
N ASP A 484 31.49 30.58 -10.25
CA ASP A 484 32.89 30.75 -9.84
C ASP A 484 33.00 31.70 -8.62
N PRO A 485 33.88 31.43 -7.64
CA PRO A 485 34.01 32.26 -6.45
C PRO A 485 34.65 33.63 -6.77
N ASP A 486 34.03 34.71 -6.29
CA ASP A 486 34.56 36.07 -6.37
C ASP A 486 34.59 36.74 -4.98
N PRO A 487 35.78 37.04 -4.41
CA PRO A 487 37.11 36.69 -4.94
C PRO A 487 37.39 35.18 -4.88
N TYR A 488 38.33 34.71 -5.69
CA TYR A 488 38.85 33.34 -5.59
C TYR A 488 39.45 33.07 -4.19
N PRO A 489 39.27 31.86 -3.64
CA PRO A 489 39.81 31.49 -2.32
C PRO A 489 41.33 31.61 -2.27
N THR A 490 41.85 32.15 -1.17
CA THR A 490 43.28 32.16 -0.88
C THR A 490 43.75 30.79 -0.36
N ALA A 491 45.06 30.59 -0.22
CA ALA A 491 45.60 29.36 0.37
C ALA A 491 45.07 29.09 1.80
N ASP A 492 44.74 30.15 2.55
CA ASP A 492 44.16 30.07 3.90
C ASP A 492 42.64 29.82 3.88
N ASP A 493 41.99 29.86 2.72
CA ASP A 493 40.57 29.51 2.54
C ASP A 493 40.38 28.07 2.02
N GLN A 494 41.46 27.44 1.53
CA GLN A 494 41.44 26.10 0.93
C GLN A 494 41.42 24.95 1.96
N TYR A 495 40.88 23.82 1.53
CA TYR A 495 40.64 22.63 2.36
C TYR A 495 41.66 21.51 2.07
N ASP A 496 41.90 20.69 3.09
CA ASP A 496 42.82 19.54 3.01
C ASP A 496 42.11 18.32 2.43
N VAL A 497 40.83 18.14 2.75
CA VAL A 497 40.00 17.05 2.21
C VAL A 497 38.71 17.62 1.63
N ILE A 498 38.34 17.16 0.44
CA ILE A 498 37.01 17.38 -0.12
C ILE A 498 36.25 16.04 -0.16
N LEU A 499 35.04 16.02 0.40
CA LEU A 499 34.12 14.89 0.37
C LEU A 499 32.98 15.17 -0.61
N VAL A 500 32.56 14.17 -1.37
CA VAL A 500 31.44 14.28 -2.32
C VAL A 500 30.68 12.94 -2.41
N ALA A 501 29.35 12.96 -2.31
CA ALA A 501 28.50 11.76 -2.44
C ALA A 501 27.39 11.94 -3.49
N ASP A 502 27.23 10.96 -4.37
CA ASP A 502 26.29 10.94 -5.51
C ASP A 502 26.19 12.26 -6.34
N PRO A 503 27.31 12.87 -6.79
CA PRO A 503 27.25 14.19 -7.41
C PRO A 503 26.84 14.20 -8.89
N LEU A 504 26.83 13.05 -9.59
CA LEU A 504 26.73 13.02 -11.06
C LEU A 504 25.36 12.53 -11.55
N TYR A 505 24.44 13.49 -11.74
CA TYR A 505 23.10 13.28 -12.28
C TYR A 505 22.68 14.32 -13.34
N SER A 506 23.60 15.17 -13.79
CA SER A 506 23.38 16.16 -14.86
C SER A 506 24.62 16.29 -15.76
N PRO A 507 24.48 16.54 -17.07
CA PRO A 507 25.61 16.71 -18.00
C PRO A 507 26.61 17.80 -17.61
N SER A 508 26.19 18.83 -16.87
CA SER A 508 27.07 19.95 -16.48
C SER A 508 27.93 19.66 -15.24
N HIS A 509 27.56 18.66 -14.44
CA HIS A 509 28.20 18.40 -13.14
C HIS A 509 29.68 18.03 -13.22
N PRO A 510 30.18 17.24 -14.21
CA PRO A 510 31.61 16.98 -14.34
C PRO A 510 32.48 18.24 -14.45
N GLN A 511 32.02 19.26 -15.19
CA GLN A 511 32.75 20.54 -15.32
C GLN A 511 32.66 21.37 -14.04
N TRP A 512 31.45 21.58 -13.52
CA TRP A 512 31.19 22.43 -12.36
C TRP A 512 31.84 21.89 -11.07
N LEU A 513 31.74 20.59 -10.82
CA LEU A 513 32.33 19.95 -9.66
C LEU A 513 33.87 20.02 -9.70
N VAL A 514 34.49 19.74 -10.85
CA VAL A 514 35.96 19.77 -10.97
C VAL A 514 36.51 21.19 -10.88
N ASN A 515 35.81 22.19 -11.44
CA ASN A 515 36.17 23.60 -11.22
C ASN A 515 36.11 23.96 -9.73
N THR A 516 35.02 23.60 -9.06
CA THR A 516 34.82 23.83 -7.62
C THR A 516 35.95 23.19 -6.80
N ILE A 517 36.26 21.91 -7.05
CA ILE A 517 37.39 21.21 -6.43
C ILE A 517 38.71 21.94 -6.72
N GLY A 518 38.93 22.38 -7.96
CA GLY A 518 40.16 23.08 -8.38
C GLY A 518 40.40 24.43 -7.69
N HIS A 519 39.33 25.12 -7.28
CA HIS A 519 39.39 26.36 -6.49
C HIS A 519 39.61 26.07 -5.00
N TRP A 520 38.84 25.15 -4.42
CA TRP A 520 38.77 24.95 -2.96
C TRP A 520 39.75 23.92 -2.39
N LEU A 521 40.32 23.04 -3.21
CA LEU A 521 41.32 22.05 -2.74
C LEU A 521 42.70 22.70 -2.59
N SER A 522 43.31 22.51 -1.42
CA SER A 522 44.68 22.97 -1.15
C SER A 522 45.70 22.24 -2.03
N ARG A 523 46.85 22.89 -2.26
CA ARG A 523 47.98 22.30 -3.01
C ARG A 523 48.99 21.57 -2.09
N GLY A 524 48.50 21.07 -0.95
CA GLY A 524 49.29 20.25 -0.02
C GLY A 524 49.53 18.84 -0.56
N LEU A 525 50.60 18.18 -0.11
CA LEU A 525 50.92 16.80 -0.50
C LEU A 525 49.94 15.78 0.09
N ASP A 526 49.33 16.11 1.23
CA ASP A 526 48.31 15.31 1.90
C ASP A 526 46.88 15.68 1.47
N ALA A 527 46.72 16.56 0.46
CA ALA A 527 45.41 17.00 0.00
C ALA A 527 44.68 15.87 -0.76
N ARG A 528 43.42 15.59 -0.40
CA ARG A 528 42.64 14.47 -0.98
C ARG A 528 41.24 14.89 -1.40
N VAL A 529 40.71 14.20 -2.40
CA VAL A 529 39.29 14.22 -2.74
C VAL A 529 38.76 12.80 -2.60
N VAL A 530 37.69 12.62 -1.83
CA VAL A 530 37.01 11.33 -1.64
C VAL A 530 35.62 11.44 -2.26
N VAL A 531 35.32 10.56 -3.21
CA VAL A 531 34.07 10.59 -3.97
C VAL A 531 33.43 9.21 -4.02
N GLU A 532 32.19 9.12 -3.53
CA GLU A 532 31.34 7.93 -3.64
C GLU A 532 30.21 8.24 -4.62
N MET A 533 30.00 7.39 -5.64
CA MET A 533 28.95 7.62 -6.64
C MET A 533 28.37 6.32 -7.19
N PRO A 534 27.06 6.26 -7.49
CA PRO A 534 26.43 5.05 -7.99
C PRO A 534 26.76 4.80 -9.46
N LEU A 535 26.99 3.53 -9.80
CA LEU A 535 27.29 3.06 -11.16
C LEU A 535 26.02 2.98 -12.03
N ARG A 536 25.35 4.11 -12.26
CA ARG A 536 24.16 4.21 -13.13
C ARG A 536 24.56 4.23 -14.61
N ASP A 537 23.96 3.38 -15.45
CA ASP A 537 24.30 3.30 -16.89
C ASP A 537 24.09 4.63 -17.62
N ALA A 538 23.00 5.34 -17.30
CA ALA A 538 22.66 6.62 -17.93
C ALA A 538 23.74 7.72 -17.77
N TYR A 539 24.61 7.59 -16.76
CA TYR A 539 25.64 8.59 -16.44
C TYR A 539 27.08 8.10 -16.68
N VAL A 540 27.26 7.01 -17.44
CA VAL A 540 28.59 6.54 -17.89
C VAL A 540 29.42 7.65 -18.58
N PRO A 541 28.86 8.48 -19.49
CA PRO A 541 29.62 9.56 -20.12
C PRO A 541 30.14 10.59 -19.09
N GLN A 542 29.30 10.98 -18.13
CA GLN A 542 29.61 11.96 -17.09
C GLN A 542 30.68 11.43 -16.12
N ARG A 543 30.63 10.15 -15.74
CA ARG A 543 31.70 9.52 -14.92
C ARG A 543 33.05 9.54 -15.64
N ARG A 544 33.07 9.25 -16.95
CA ARG A 544 34.30 9.30 -17.76
C ARG A 544 34.85 10.72 -17.84
N GLU A 545 34.00 11.70 -18.18
CA GLU A 545 34.38 13.12 -18.26
C GLU A 545 34.91 13.64 -16.92
N PHE A 546 34.26 13.28 -15.80
CA PHE A 546 34.72 13.64 -14.46
C PHE A 546 36.13 13.08 -14.17
N ARG A 547 36.38 11.81 -14.50
CA ARG A 547 37.69 11.17 -14.34
C ARG A 547 38.78 11.82 -15.21
N GLU A 548 38.46 12.14 -16.46
CA GLU A 548 39.38 12.83 -17.39
C GLU A 548 39.78 14.21 -16.83
N ARG A 549 38.79 15.03 -16.43
CA ARG A 549 39.00 16.38 -15.90
C ARG A 549 39.74 16.41 -14.56
N MET A 550 39.48 15.45 -13.66
CA MET A 550 40.23 15.31 -12.41
C MET A 550 41.73 15.02 -12.68
N GLY A 551 42.02 14.23 -13.72
CA GLY A 551 43.38 14.02 -14.21
C GLY A 551 44.02 15.28 -14.79
N GLU A 552 43.29 16.06 -15.58
CA GLU A 552 43.74 17.36 -16.11
C GLU A 552 44.01 18.39 -15.00
N LEU A 553 43.27 18.35 -13.90
CA LEU A 553 43.50 19.17 -12.70
C LEU A 553 44.79 18.79 -11.93
N GLY A 554 45.39 17.64 -12.27
CA GLY A 554 46.62 17.11 -11.67
C GLY A 554 46.40 16.12 -10.52
N LEU A 555 45.18 15.60 -10.34
CA LEU A 555 44.89 14.58 -9.33
C LEU A 555 45.07 13.16 -9.90
N ALA A 556 45.47 12.22 -9.04
CA ALA A 556 45.64 10.81 -9.37
C ALA A 556 44.77 9.95 -8.44
N VAL A 557 44.27 8.83 -8.95
CA VAL A 557 43.52 7.85 -8.16
C VAL A 557 44.50 7.12 -7.23
N VAL A 558 44.25 7.21 -5.92
CA VAL A 558 45.07 6.58 -4.86
C VAL A 558 44.47 5.24 -4.44
N GLU A 559 43.14 5.18 -4.37
CA GLU A 559 42.34 4.01 -4.02
C GLU A 559 41.03 4.06 -4.84
N GLU A 560 40.54 2.91 -5.28
CA GLU A 560 39.27 2.75 -6.01
C GLU A 560 38.70 1.37 -5.65
N GLY A 561 37.37 1.28 -5.52
CA GLY A 561 36.67 0.04 -5.23
C GLY A 561 35.18 0.17 -5.49
N GLU A 562 34.47 -0.96 -5.48
CA GLU A 562 33.03 -1.04 -5.70
C GLU A 562 32.36 -1.72 -4.49
N GLU A 563 31.11 -1.35 -4.20
CA GLU A 563 30.27 -1.99 -3.17
C GLU A 563 28.81 -2.04 -3.64
N VAL A 564 28.07 -3.06 -3.18
CA VAL A 564 26.64 -3.20 -3.47
C VAL A 564 25.85 -2.62 -2.31
N GLY A 565 25.31 -1.42 -2.53
CA GLY A 565 24.31 -0.83 -1.65
C GLY A 565 22.89 -1.37 -1.92
N TYR A 566 22.05 -1.30 -0.90
CA TYR A 566 20.61 -1.51 -0.99
C TYR A 566 19.92 -0.20 -0.59
N ASP A 567 19.04 0.31 -1.45
CA ASP A 567 18.24 1.52 -1.19
C ASP A 567 16.84 1.14 -0.70
N ASP A 568 16.09 2.08 -0.14
CA ASP A 568 14.71 1.82 0.34
C ASP A 568 13.68 1.72 -0.82
N TRP A 569 14.13 1.46 -2.05
CA TRP A 569 13.26 1.22 -3.20
C TRP A 569 12.96 -0.28 -3.31
N GLU A 570 11.70 -0.62 -3.49
CA GLU A 570 11.27 -1.99 -3.75
C GLU A 570 11.09 -2.23 -5.26
N THR A 571 11.33 -3.46 -5.70
CA THR A 571 10.95 -3.95 -7.03
C THR A 571 9.43 -4.06 -7.12
N ALA A 572 8.90 -4.29 -8.33
CA ALA A 572 7.45 -4.48 -8.53
C ALA A 572 6.84 -5.61 -7.67
N ASP A 573 7.67 -6.53 -7.15
CA ASP A 573 7.30 -7.69 -6.36
C ASP A 573 7.54 -7.49 -4.83
N GLY A 574 7.95 -6.30 -4.38
CA GLY A 574 8.22 -6.00 -2.95
C GLY A 574 9.61 -6.44 -2.46
N GLY A 575 10.53 -6.80 -3.35
CA GLY A 575 11.92 -7.12 -3.01
C GLY A 575 12.80 -5.87 -2.94
N ALA A 576 13.82 -5.84 -2.07
CA ALA A 576 14.75 -4.70 -2.03
C ALA A 576 15.54 -4.55 -3.35
N LEU A 577 15.63 -3.34 -3.92
CA LEU A 577 16.50 -3.10 -5.08
C LEU A 577 17.98 -3.26 -4.70
N ALA A 578 18.63 -4.26 -5.27
CA ALA A 578 20.08 -4.32 -5.34
C ALA A 578 20.57 -3.50 -6.53
N THR A 579 21.47 -2.54 -6.33
CA THR A 579 22.09 -1.82 -7.46
C THR A 579 23.18 -2.69 -8.09
N LYS A 580 22.89 -3.33 -9.23
CA LYS A 580 23.83 -4.16 -10.00
C LYS A 580 24.08 -3.61 -11.41
N PRO A 581 25.29 -3.82 -11.99
CA PRO A 581 25.68 -3.27 -13.29
C PRO A 581 25.09 -3.99 -14.52
N THR A 582 24.02 -4.78 -14.36
CA THR A 582 23.44 -5.61 -15.45
C THR A 582 21.92 -5.50 -15.62
N ASP A 583 21.23 -4.77 -14.74
CA ASP A 583 19.77 -4.75 -14.72
C ASP A 583 19.23 -3.52 -15.49
N ILE A 584 18.38 -3.77 -16.48
CA ILE A 584 17.81 -2.74 -17.35
C ILE A 584 16.95 -1.78 -16.50
N MET A 585 17.45 -0.55 -16.30
CA MET A 585 16.81 0.47 -15.45
C MET A 585 15.45 0.94 -15.99
N VAL A 586 14.35 0.30 -15.58
CA VAL A 586 12.98 0.85 -15.71
C VAL A 586 12.68 1.80 -14.53
N ILE A 587 13.54 2.79 -14.32
CA ILE A 587 13.40 3.79 -13.23
C ILE A 587 12.50 4.98 -13.64
N GLY A 588 12.01 5.00 -14.89
CA GLY A 588 11.22 6.11 -15.44
C GLY A 588 9.69 6.00 -15.42
N LEU A 589 9.07 4.84 -15.13
CA LEU A 589 7.61 4.66 -15.28
C LEU A 589 6.82 4.39 -13.99
N LEU A 590 7.34 3.61 -13.04
CA LEU A 590 6.57 3.27 -11.82
C LEU A 590 6.40 4.47 -10.87
N THR A 591 7.38 5.36 -10.82
CA THR A 591 7.31 6.65 -10.09
C THR A 591 6.17 7.54 -10.60
N LEU A 592 5.82 7.49 -11.89
CA LEU A 592 4.73 8.28 -12.48
C LEU A 592 3.33 7.71 -12.19
N ALA A 593 3.19 6.45 -11.79
CA ALA A 593 1.89 5.83 -11.45
C ALA A 593 1.54 5.97 -9.96
N ALA A 594 2.54 5.94 -9.07
CA ALA A 594 2.35 6.11 -7.64
C ALA A 594 1.97 7.56 -7.27
N ILE A 595 2.60 8.57 -7.91
CA ILE A 595 2.37 9.99 -7.59
C ILE A 595 0.89 10.39 -7.75
N PRO A 596 0.19 10.15 -8.88
CA PRO A 596 -1.24 10.49 -9.01
C PRO A 596 -2.12 9.75 -8.00
N THR A 597 -1.76 8.51 -7.65
CA THR A 597 -2.53 7.69 -6.70
C THR A 597 -2.40 8.22 -5.28
N VAL A 598 -1.18 8.53 -4.82
CA VAL A 598 -0.93 9.12 -3.49
C VAL A 598 -1.44 10.54 -3.40
N THR A 599 -1.16 11.39 -4.40
CA THR A 599 -1.69 12.76 -4.43
C THR A 599 -3.22 12.74 -4.50
N GLY A 600 -3.82 11.82 -5.25
CA GLY A 600 -5.27 11.59 -5.28
C GLY A 600 -5.84 11.13 -3.94
N CYS A 601 -5.17 10.23 -3.22
CA CYS A 601 -5.57 9.80 -1.87
C CYS A 601 -5.39 10.91 -0.84
N ALA A 602 -4.29 11.66 -0.85
CA ALA A 602 -4.04 12.78 0.05
C ALA A 602 -5.00 13.96 -0.22
N MET A 603 -5.30 14.26 -1.49
CA MET A 603 -6.37 15.17 -1.87
C MET A 603 -7.75 14.63 -1.50
N GLY A 604 -7.97 13.32 -1.59
CA GLY A 604 -9.19 12.65 -1.16
C GLY A 604 -9.44 12.82 0.34
N VAL A 605 -8.47 12.44 1.18
CA VAL A 605 -8.49 12.68 2.64
C VAL A 605 -8.61 14.18 2.94
N SER A 606 -7.91 15.05 2.21
CA SER A 606 -8.02 16.51 2.40
C SER A 606 -9.40 17.07 2.02
N GLU A 607 -10.02 16.66 0.91
CA GLU A 607 -11.37 17.09 0.56
C GLU A 607 -12.44 16.43 1.41
N GLN A 608 -12.23 15.20 1.90
CA GLN A 608 -13.13 14.52 2.83
C GLN A 608 -13.06 15.16 4.23
N ARG A 609 -11.86 15.55 4.67
CA ARG A 609 -11.63 16.40 5.85
C ARG A 609 -12.28 17.77 5.67
N LYS A 610 -12.02 18.49 4.58
CA LYS A 610 -12.72 19.74 4.26
C LYS A 610 -14.22 19.55 4.13
N ALA A 611 -14.72 18.39 3.70
CA ALA A 611 -16.16 18.12 3.64
C ALA A 611 -16.75 17.86 5.04
N ASN A 612 -16.00 17.25 5.96
CA ASN A 612 -16.38 17.11 7.36
C ASN A 612 -16.30 18.45 8.10
N GLU A 613 -15.23 19.23 7.90
CA GLU A 613 -15.08 20.61 8.37
C GLU A 613 -16.23 21.47 7.83
N ARG A 614 -16.48 21.51 6.51
CA ARG A 614 -17.64 22.21 5.89
C ARG A 614 -18.98 21.74 6.45
N LYS A 615 -19.15 20.46 6.80
CA LYS A 615 -20.38 19.92 7.43
C LYS A 615 -20.50 20.38 8.89
N ASN A 616 -19.40 20.40 9.64
CA ASN A 616 -19.35 20.90 11.01
C ASN A 616 -19.66 22.40 11.02
N ASP A 617 -18.96 23.18 10.19
CA ASP A 617 -19.22 24.60 9.96
C ASP A 617 -20.69 24.85 9.57
N ALA A 618 -21.26 24.06 8.65
CA ALA A 618 -22.67 24.19 8.27
C ALA A 618 -23.63 23.89 9.45
N ARG A 619 -23.33 22.91 10.31
CA ARG A 619 -24.11 22.61 11.54
C ARG A 619 -23.97 23.72 12.60
N ARG A 620 -22.79 24.33 12.70
CA ARG A 620 -22.48 25.46 13.60
C ARG A 620 -23.13 26.77 13.14
N MET A 621 -23.11 27.05 11.84
CA MET A 621 -23.73 28.22 11.21
C MET A 621 -25.24 28.07 10.96
N ALA A 622 -25.82 26.88 11.15
CA ALA A 622 -27.26 26.67 11.06
C ALA A 622 -28.00 27.54 12.09
N LYS A 623 -28.90 28.41 11.60
CA LYS A 623 -29.64 29.35 12.46
C LYS A 623 -30.67 28.62 13.33
N PHE A 624 -30.75 29.00 14.59
CA PHE A 624 -31.70 28.45 15.55
C PHE A 624 -32.31 29.54 16.44
N HIS A 625 -33.40 29.19 17.12
CA HIS A 625 -33.88 29.91 18.29
C HIS A 625 -33.50 29.14 19.56
N ILE A 626 -33.33 29.87 20.66
CA ILE A 626 -33.18 29.28 21.99
C ILE A 626 -34.54 29.35 22.69
N ASN A 627 -35.12 28.19 22.96
CA ASN A 627 -36.25 28.06 23.87
C ASN A 627 -35.75 27.57 25.23
N VAL A 628 -36.49 27.83 26.30
CA VAL A 628 -36.17 27.39 27.67
C VAL A 628 -36.99 26.15 28.05
N GLU A 629 -36.36 25.22 28.76
CA GLU A 629 -37.02 24.15 29.51
C GLU A 629 -36.54 24.17 30.98
N CYS A 630 -37.43 23.95 31.95
CA CYS A 630 -37.09 23.95 33.38
C CYS A 630 -36.25 22.72 33.74
N ARG A 631 -35.22 22.90 34.59
CA ARG A 631 -34.18 21.88 34.82
C ARG A 631 -34.73 20.55 35.34
N ASP A 632 -35.70 20.60 36.25
CA ASP A 632 -36.30 19.44 36.91
C ASP A 632 -37.75 19.19 36.46
N GLY A 633 -38.13 19.73 35.29
CA GLY A 633 -39.52 19.84 34.85
C GLY A 633 -40.27 20.96 35.58
N ALA A 634 -41.51 21.23 35.17
CA ALA A 634 -42.31 22.25 35.83
C ALA A 634 -42.91 21.73 37.14
N GLN A 635 -42.49 22.31 38.26
CA GLN A 635 -42.92 21.93 39.62
C GLN A 635 -43.43 23.11 40.44
N THR A 636 -43.02 24.33 40.09
CA THR A 636 -43.39 25.60 40.73
C THR A 636 -44.24 26.48 39.79
N GLU A 637 -44.90 27.52 40.33
CA GLU A 637 -45.65 28.49 39.51
C GLU A 637 -44.68 29.29 38.60
N GLU A 638 -43.46 29.53 39.08
CA GLU A 638 -42.34 30.12 38.36
C GLU A 638 -41.91 29.26 37.15
N ASP A 639 -41.82 27.94 37.34
CA ASP A 639 -41.47 27.02 36.24
C ASP A 639 -42.53 27.03 35.14
N ASP A 640 -43.81 26.92 35.50
CA ASP A 640 -44.93 26.97 34.55
C ASP A 640 -44.96 28.29 33.77
N GLU A 641 -44.54 29.39 34.39
CA GLU A 641 -44.38 30.67 33.71
C GLU A 641 -43.26 30.65 32.68
N VAL A 642 -42.07 30.10 32.96
CA VAL A 642 -40.90 30.19 32.07
C VAL A 642 -40.81 29.07 31.03
N GLN A 643 -41.46 27.93 31.29
CA GLN A 643 -41.40 26.71 30.46
C GLN A 643 -41.79 26.99 29.00
N GLY A 644 -40.91 26.61 28.07
CA GLY A 644 -41.13 26.73 26.62
C GLY A 644 -40.99 28.15 26.05
N ARG A 645 -40.80 29.19 26.87
CA ARG A 645 -40.58 30.57 26.39
C ARG A 645 -39.31 30.68 25.56
N ARG A 646 -39.25 31.68 24.68
CA ARG A 646 -38.12 31.93 23.78
C ARG A 646 -37.24 33.05 24.29
N LEU A 647 -35.95 32.95 24.03
CA LEU A 647 -34.94 33.97 24.30
C LEU A 647 -35.13 35.19 23.37
N VAL A 648 -35.27 36.39 23.95
CA VAL A 648 -35.49 37.66 23.25
C VAL A 648 -34.55 38.75 23.78
N LEU A 649 -34.33 39.78 22.97
CA LEU A 649 -33.43 40.89 23.27
C LEU A 649 -34.24 42.17 23.53
N ARG A 650 -33.94 42.90 24.60
CA ARG A 650 -34.59 44.18 24.95
C ARG A 650 -33.65 45.37 24.75
N ALA A 651 -34.22 46.59 24.73
CA ALA A 651 -33.50 47.82 24.37
C ALA A 651 -32.43 48.27 25.39
N ASP A 652 -32.35 47.62 26.54
CA ASP A 652 -31.40 47.80 27.64
C ASP A 652 -30.13 46.94 27.51
N HIS A 653 -29.95 46.27 26.35
CA HIS A 653 -28.84 45.36 26.06
C HIS A 653 -28.81 44.08 26.91
N LYS A 654 -29.94 43.70 27.51
CA LYS A 654 -30.13 42.45 28.25
C LYS A 654 -30.92 41.41 27.46
N VAL A 655 -30.75 40.15 27.87
CA VAL A 655 -31.46 39.00 27.34
C VAL A 655 -32.58 38.58 28.29
N TYR A 656 -33.78 38.42 27.75
CA TYR A 656 -35.01 38.08 28.49
C TYR A 656 -35.71 36.86 27.88
N LEU A 657 -36.70 36.34 28.59
CA LEU A 657 -37.73 35.47 28.01
C LEU A 657 -38.82 36.28 27.31
N SER A 658 -39.41 35.66 26.29
CA SER A 658 -40.45 36.23 25.43
C SER A 658 -41.69 36.61 26.23
N ASP A 659 -42.11 37.85 26.08
CA ASP A 659 -43.32 38.41 26.69
C ASP A 659 -44.07 39.19 25.61
N PRO A 660 -45.34 38.84 25.28
CA PRO A 660 -46.10 39.53 24.24
C PRO A 660 -46.48 40.98 24.61
N THR A 661 -46.35 41.38 25.88
CA THR A 661 -46.67 42.73 26.35
C THR A 661 -45.49 43.71 26.24
N VAL A 662 -44.25 43.21 26.15
CA VAL A 662 -43.03 44.03 26.14
C VAL A 662 -42.34 43.99 24.77
N PRO A 663 -42.16 45.14 24.09
CA PRO A 663 -41.41 45.21 22.84
C PRO A 663 -40.01 44.61 22.97
N SER A 664 -39.73 43.58 22.17
CA SER A 664 -38.49 42.83 22.20
C SER A 664 -38.18 42.22 20.82
N HIS A 665 -36.89 42.01 20.54
CA HIS A 665 -36.43 41.40 19.29
C HIS A 665 -36.19 39.90 19.48
N THR A 666 -36.65 39.05 18.55
CA THR A 666 -36.49 37.60 18.69
C THR A 666 -35.06 37.17 18.33
N ALA A 667 -34.33 36.61 19.30
CA ALA A 667 -32.97 36.14 19.07
C ALA A 667 -32.95 35.02 18.02
N THR A 668 -32.21 35.25 16.94
CA THR A 668 -31.89 34.24 15.92
C THR A 668 -30.40 33.99 15.96
N THR A 669 -30.02 32.82 16.46
CA THR A 669 -28.65 32.53 16.88
C THR A 669 -27.93 31.53 15.99
N PHE A 670 -26.59 31.62 15.94
CA PHE A 670 -25.70 30.63 15.34
C PHE A 670 -24.31 30.69 16.01
N TYR A 671 -23.49 29.66 15.84
CA TYR A 671 -22.13 29.60 16.39
C TYR A 671 -21.10 29.99 15.33
N ILE A 672 -20.06 30.71 15.74
CA ILE A 672 -18.85 30.99 14.94
C ILE A 672 -17.69 31.28 15.90
N GLU A 673 -16.44 31.13 15.45
CA GLU A 673 -15.26 31.46 16.28
C GLU A 673 -15.30 32.92 16.79
N TYR A 674 -15.05 33.13 18.08
CA TYR A 674 -15.09 34.45 18.68
C TYR A 674 -13.83 35.27 18.29
N PRO A 675 -13.98 36.47 17.70
CA PRO A 675 -12.86 37.23 17.14
C PRO A 675 -12.04 37.96 18.22
N GLU A 676 -11.07 37.26 18.81
CA GLU A 676 -10.13 37.80 19.81
C GLU A 676 -9.39 39.08 19.37
N LEU A 677 -8.97 39.89 20.35
CA LEU A 677 -7.99 40.96 20.17
C LEU A 677 -6.57 40.39 20.25
N GLU A 678 -5.54 41.08 19.74
CA GLU A 678 -4.15 40.58 19.81
C GLU A 678 -3.71 40.28 21.25
N GLU A 679 -4.12 41.14 22.19
CA GLU A 679 -3.88 41.01 23.62
C GLU A 679 -4.54 39.76 24.23
N THR A 680 -5.74 39.38 23.77
CA THR A 680 -6.53 38.24 24.30
C THR A 680 -6.38 36.97 23.48
N LYS A 681 -5.71 37.01 22.32
CA LYS A 681 -5.55 35.89 21.38
C LYS A 681 -4.94 34.62 21.99
N HIS A 682 -4.18 34.76 23.08
CA HIS A 682 -3.61 33.65 23.83
C HIS A 682 -4.66 32.83 24.62
N LEU A 683 -5.84 33.41 24.92
CA LEU A 683 -6.91 32.76 25.67
C LEU A 683 -7.67 31.71 24.86
N LYS A 684 -7.66 31.80 23.52
CA LYS A 684 -8.30 30.87 22.57
C LYS A 684 -9.72 30.44 23.01
N ARG A 685 -10.60 31.40 23.31
CA ARG A 685 -11.90 31.13 23.96
C ARG A 685 -12.88 30.29 23.12
N GLY A 686 -12.60 30.05 21.83
CA GLY A 686 -13.37 29.16 20.97
C GLY A 686 -14.61 29.81 20.37
N LEU A 687 -15.72 29.05 20.31
CA LEU A 687 -16.96 29.49 19.66
C LEU A 687 -17.70 30.54 20.50
N GLY A 688 -18.10 31.64 19.84
CA GLY A 688 -19.05 32.62 20.36
C GLY A 688 -20.46 32.37 19.83
N LEU A 689 -21.47 32.81 20.58
CA LEU A 689 -22.88 32.76 20.18
C LEU A 689 -23.30 34.10 19.56
N VAL A 690 -23.51 34.12 18.25
CA VAL A 690 -24.00 35.30 17.53
C VAL A 690 -25.52 35.31 17.56
N THR A 691 -26.13 36.50 17.63
CA THR A 691 -27.58 36.73 17.51
C THR A 691 -27.88 37.87 16.54
N SER A 692 -29.05 37.85 15.88
CA SER A 692 -29.64 39.06 15.30
C SER A 692 -30.12 40.01 16.41
N ILE A 693 -29.96 41.32 16.17
CA ILE A 693 -30.36 42.43 17.07
C ILE A 693 -31.43 43.32 16.42
N SER A 694 -31.39 43.42 15.09
CA SER A 694 -32.34 44.16 14.25
C SER A 694 -32.48 43.43 12.93
N ASP A 695 -33.70 43.35 12.40
CA ASP A 695 -33.96 42.78 11.07
C ASP A 695 -33.74 43.80 9.94
N ASN A 696 -33.89 45.11 10.22
CA ASN A 696 -33.73 46.16 9.21
C ASN A 696 -33.22 47.50 9.81
N PRO A 697 -31.95 47.90 9.57
CA PRO A 697 -30.94 47.13 8.86
C PRO A 697 -30.59 45.84 9.63
N PRO A 698 -30.20 44.76 8.95
CA PRO A 698 -29.79 43.52 9.60
C PRO A 698 -28.52 43.76 10.42
N MET A 699 -28.64 43.68 11.74
CA MET A 699 -27.53 43.84 12.68
C MET A 699 -27.32 42.57 13.50
N LEU A 700 -26.05 42.22 13.67
CA LEU A 700 -25.61 41.07 14.49
C LEU A 700 -24.83 41.57 15.70
N GLY A 701 -24.86 40.77 16.76
CA GLY A 701 -23.93 40.90 17.89
C GLY A 701 -23.78 39.59 18.64
N TRP A 702 -23.02 39.63 19.72
CA TRP A 702 -22.65 38.47 20.53
C TRP A 702 -23.54 38.42 21.75
N ILE A 703 -24.01 37.22 22.11
CA ILE A 703 -24.54 36.94 23.45
C ILE A 703 -23.36 36.60 24.35
N TYR A 704 -23.27 37.27 25.49
CA TYR A 704 -22.21 37.10 26.46
C TYR A 704 -22.76 37.25 27.88
N VAL A 705 -22.04 36.71 28.86
CA VAL A 705 -22.37 36.88 30.28
C VAL A 705 -21.51 38.01 30.85
N ASN A 706 -22.13 38.94 31.56
CA ASN A 706 -21.42 39.94 32.34
C ASN A 706 -20.67 39.22 33.48
N LYS A 707 -19.34 39.35 33.53
CA LYS A 707 -18.51 38.63 34.51
C LYS A 707 -18.78 39.05 35.96
N ASP A 708 -19.33 40.25 36.17
CA ASP A 708 -19.52 40.84 37.49
C ASP A 708 -20.98 40.65 37.98
N THR A 709 -21.98 40.75 37.09
CA THR A 709 -23.42 40.61 37.44
C THR A 709 -24.07 39.29 37.03
N HIS A 710 -23.35 38.42 36.32
CA HIS A 710 -23.82 37.15 35.74
C HIS A 710 -25.04 37.26 34.79
N GLU A 711 -25.48 38.48 34.47
CA GLU A 711 -26.54 38.77 33.49
C GLU A 711 -26.11 38.35 32.08
N LEU A 712 -27.02 37.69 31.32
CA LEU A 712 -26.86 37.54 29.89
C LEU A 712 -27.18 38.86 29.19
N LYS A 713 -26.22 39.33 28.40
CA LYS A 713 -26.28 40.58 27.66
C LYS A 713 -25.94 40.34 26.19
N PHE A 714 -26.24 41.33 25.36
CA PHE A 714 -25.88 41.29 23.94
C PHE A 714 -25.27 42.61 23.47
N GLY A 715 -24.34 42.53 22.53
CA GLY A 715 -23.59 43.70 22.08
C GLY A 715 -22.57 43.40 20.99
N ASN A 716 -21.74 44.39 20.67
CA ASN A 716 -20.64 44.27 19.71
C ASN A 716 -19.40 43.62 20.37
N ARG A 717 -18.29 43.49 19.62
CA ARG A 717 -17.04 42.91 20.16
C ARG A 717 -16.47 43.71 21.35
N THR A 718 -16.46 45.04 21.26
CA THR A 718 -15.95 45.94 22.30
C THR A 718 -16.72 45.77 23.62
N ASP A 719 -18.03 45.55 23.54
CA ASP A 719 -18.90 45.35 24.72
C ASP A 719 -18.66 43.98 25.39
N SER A 720 -18.28 42.97 24.61
CA SER A 720 -18.24 41.56 25.00
C SER A 720 -16.84 41.02 25.33
N VAL A 721 -15.76 41.61 24.80
CA VAL A 721 -14.40 41.05 24.89
C VAL A 721 -13.84 41.01 26.32
N MET A 722 -14.20 41.99 27.16
CA MET A 722 -13.79 42.06 28.57
C MET A 722 -14.72 41.29 29.52
N GLN A 723 -15.71 40.58 28.96
CA GLN A 723 -16.75 39.83 29.67
C GLN A 723 -16.54 38.32 29.43
N ILE A 724 -17.61 37.50 29.48
CA ILE A 724 -17.56 36.06 29.19
C ILE A 724 -18.34 35.78 27.89
N PRO A 725 -17.69 35.87 26.70
CA PRO A 725 -18.37 35.71 25.41
C PRO A 725 -18.31 34.30 24.80
N ALA A 726 -17.52 33.39 25.37
CA ALA A 726 -17.18 32.06 24.83
C ALA A 726 -16.43 31.22 25.89
N PRO A 727 -16.33 29.88 25.77
CA PRO A 727 -16.88 29.02 24.72
C PRO A 727 -18.36 28.71 24.91
N TRP A 728 -19.16 29.04 23.89
CA TRP A 728 -20.51 28.52 23.72
C TRP A 728 -20.47 27.23 22.89
N ASP A 729 -21.20 26.20 23.32
CA ASP A 729 -21.31 24.95 22.58
C ASP A 729 -22.71 24.35 22.77
N TRP A 730 -22.87 23.08 22.43
CA TRP A 730 -24.05 22.29 22.73
C TRP A 730 -23.70 20.97 23.43
N ALA A 731 -24.72 20.35 24.01
CA ALA A 731 -24.74 19.01 24.55
C ALA A 731 -26.02 18.29 24.10
N ASP A 732 -26.12 17.00 24.44
CA ASP A 732 -27.32 16.18 24.25
C ASP A 732 -27.78 16.12 22.77
N ASP A 733 -26.89 15.72 21.86
CA ASP A 733 -27.16 15.60 20.41
C ASP A 733 -27.63 16.92 19.77
N GLU A 734 -26.83 17.98 19.98
CA GLU A 734 -27.08 19.38 19.59
C GLU A 734 -28.34 20.06 20.16
N ARG A 735 -29.02 19.46 21.14
CA ARG A 735 -30.30 19.97 21.66
C ARG A 735 -30.14 21.01 22.75
N THR A 736 -29.08 20.95 23.55
CA THR A 736 -28.91 21.78 24.74
C THR A 736 -27.76 22.76 24.53
N VAL A 737 -27.98 24.06 24.69
CA VAL A 737 -26.90 25.07 24.61
C VAL A 737 -26.12 25.10 25.92
N THR A 738 -24.80 25.25 25.85
CA THR A 738 -23.89 25.35 27.00
C THR A 738 -22.97 26.55 26.88
N LEU A 739 -22.47 27.03 28.02
CA LEU A 739 -21.42 28.06 28.13
C LEU A 739 -20.37 27.56 29.13
N GLU A 740 -19.08 27.66 28.79
CA GLU A 740 -17.98 27.09 29.59
C GLU A 740 -18.20 25.58 29.91
N GLY A 741 -18.90 24.87 29.02
CA GLY A 741 -19.32 23.47 29.22
C GLY A 741 -20.48 23.25 30.21
N LYS A 742 -20.96 24.29 30.89
CA LYS A 742 -22.03 24.23 31.89
C LYS A 742 -23.43 24.48 31.29
N LYS A 743 -24.44 23.90 31.94
CA LYS A 743 -25.89 24.12 31.68
C LYS A 743 -26.54 25.05 32.73
N GLY A 744 -25.72 25.87 33.41
CA GLY A 744 -26.07 26.63 34.61
C GLY A 744 -26.85 27.91 34.34
N PHE A 745 -27.97 27.86 33.61
CA PHE A 745 -28.77 29.06 33.34
C PHE A 745 -29.93 29.22 34.34
N PHE A 746 -30.30 30.46 34.61
CA PHE A 746 -31.42 30.83 35.48
C PHE A 746 -32.22 31.96 34.83
N ALA A 747 -33.54 31.96 35.05
CA ALA A 747 -34.42 33.09 34.75
C ALA A 747 -34.76 33.79 36.07
N VAL A 748 -34.66 35.12 36.12
CA VAL A 748 -34.95 35.94 37.32
C VAL A 748 -35.93 37.04 36.94
N GLU A 749 -37.02 37.20 37.68
CA GLU A 749 -38.00 38.26 37.45
C GLU A 749 -37.45 39.62 37.91
N GLU A 750 -37.30 40.58 37.00
CA GLU A 750 -36.83 41.93 37.31
C GLU A 750 -37.97 42.95 37.42
N ASP A 751 -37.72 44.05 38.15
CA ASP A 751 -38.62 45.19 38.33
C ASP A 751 -39.14 45.74 36.99
N GLY A 752 -40.35 45.32 36.63
CA GLY A 752 -40.90 45.49 35.27
C GLY A 752 -41.61 44.26 34.70
N GLY A 753 -41.66 43.14 35.44
CA GLY A 753 -42.42 41.92 35.07
C GLY A 753 -41.74 41.08 33.98
N GLY A 754 -40.43 41.26 33.79
CA GLY A 754 -39.65 40.56 32.78
C GLY A 754 -38.69 39.55 33.39
N TRP A 755 -38.78 38.30 32.95
CA TRP A 755 -37.82 37.24 33.26
C TRP A 755 -36.50 37.45 32.51
N ALA A 756 -35.51 38.05 33.16
CA ALA A 756 -34.14 38.23 32.66
C ALA A 756 -33.35 36.93 32.79
N LEU A 757 -32.37 36.69 31.90
CA LEU A 757 -31.55 35.49 31.93
C LEU A 757 -30.18 35.74 32.56
N TYR A 758 -29.74 34.80 33.39
CA TYR A 758 -28.48 34.78 34.11
C TYR A 758 -27.74 33.45 33.92
N PHE A 759 -26.42 33.45 34.16
CA PHE A 759 -25.58 32.25 34.12
C PHE A 759 -24.82 32.07 35.43
N ASP A 760 -25.14 31.00 36.14
CA ASP A 760 -24.42 30.56 37.32
C ASP A 760 -23.06 29.98 36.94
N ARG A 761 -22.06 30.86 36.99
CA ARG A 761 -20.66 30.51 36.77
C ARG A 761 -20.02 29.89 38.02
N ASP A 762 -20.40 30.34 39.21
CA ASP A 762 -19.73 30.01 40.46
C ASP A 762 -20.22 28.67 41.04
N GLY A 763 -21.43 28.24 40.67
CA GLY A 763 -22.09 27.03 41.18
C GLY A 763 -22.85 27.28 42.49
N ASP A 764 -23.24 28.52 42.75
CA ASP A 764 -23.90 28.99 43.97
C ASP A 764 -25.39 29.33 43.76
N GLU A 765 -25.99 28.87 42.66
CA GLU A 765 -27.37 29.19 42.26
C GLU A 765 -27.65 30.71 42.16
N LEU A 766 -26.59 31.51 41.93
CA LEU A 766 -26.56 32.97 41.89
C LEU A 766 -26.75 33.67 43.25
N GLU A 767 -26.73 32.96 44.38
CA GLU A 767 -26.98 33.51 45.72
C GLU A 767 -26.16 34.79 45.98
N ARG A 768 -24.83 34.73 45.82
CA ARG A 768 -23.93 35.87 46.03
C ARG A 768 -24.26 37.04 45.11
N VAL A 769 -24.51 36.75 43.84
CA VAL A 769 -24.62 37.76 42.78
C VAL A 769 -25.99 38.44 42.78
N LEU A 770 -27.02 37.76 43.29
CA LEU A 770 -28.33 38.35 43.55
C LEU A 770 -28.35 39.12 44.88
N GLU A 771 -27.66 38.66 45.93
CA GLU A 771 -27.50 39.43 47.18
C GLU A 771 -26.78 40.77 46.93
N GLU A 772 -25.64 40.75 46.23
CA GLU A 772 -24.88 41.96 45.85
C GLU A 772 -25.72 42.96 45.02
N GLN A 773 -26.72 42.48 44.28
CA GLN A 773 -27.64 43.30 43.48
C GLN A 773 -28.93 43.70 44.21
N GLY A 774 -29.16 43.21 45.43
CA GLY A 774 -30.42 43.41 46.15
C GLY A 774 -31.63 42.68 45.54
N LYS A 775 -31.37 41.61 44.76
CA LYS A 775 -32.37 40.81 44.03
C LYS A 775 -32.62 39.43 44.65
N LEU A 776 -32.12 39.16 45.86
CA LEU A 776 -32.21 37.84 46.51
C LEU A 776 -33.65 37.42 46.85
N GLU A 777 -34.57 38.39 47.00
CA GLU A 777 -36.00 38.15 47.22
C GLU A 777 -36.81 38.02 45.91
N ASN A 778 -36.16 38.16 44.74
CA ASN A 778 -36.84 38.06 43.44
C ASN A 778 -37.17 36.61 43.09
N ARG A 779 -38.27 36.41 42.37
CA ARG A 779 -38.64 35.08 41.83
C ARG A 779 -37.60 34.64 40.80
N PHE A 780 -37.14 33.40 40.90
CA PHE A 780 -36.18 32.80 39.97
C PHE A 780 -36.54 31.35 39.64
N ALA A 781 -36.09 30.88 38.47
CA ALA A 781 -36.29 29.51 38.00
C ALA A 781 -35.01 28.95 37.34
N PRO A 782 -34.56 27.72 37.67
CA PRO A 782 -33.41 27.08 37.04
C PRO A 782 -33.77 26.53 35.65
N VAL A 783 -33.09 27.00 34.61
CA VAL A 783 -33.46 26.76 33.22
C VAL A 783 -32.36 26.09 32.39
N VAL A 784 -32.78 25.39 31.36
CA VAL A 784 -31.95 24.72 30.37
C VAL A 784 -32.28 25.30 28.99
N PHE A 785 -31.24 25.77 28.30
CA PHE A 785 -31.39 26.36 26.97
C PHE A 785 -31.46 25.27 25.92
N ARG A 786 -32.51 25.28 25.09
CA ARG A 786 -32.75 24.30 24.02
C ARG A 786 -32.68 24.92 22.65
N ARG A 787 -31.81 24.37 21.81
CA ARG A 787 -31.64 24.73 20.40
C ARG A 787 -32.81 24.20 19.58
N ARG A 788 -33.55 25.10 18.95
CA ARG A 788 -34.63 24.81 17.99
C ARG A 788 -34.24 25.37 16.64
N LEU A 789 -33.79 24.50 15.72
CA LEU A 789 -33.40 24.88 14.36
C LEU A 789 -34.53 25.64 13.64
N ILE A 790 -34.15 26.64 12.86
CA ILE A 790 -35.09 27.37 12.00
C ILE A 790 -35.16 26.62 10.67
N GLU A 791 -36.31 26.05 10.37
CA GLU A 791 -36.56 25.41 9.07
C GLU A 791 -36.47 26.44 7.94
N VAL A 792 -35.49 26.27 7.07
CA VAL A 792 -35.40 27.02 5.81
C VAL A 792 -36.33 26.32 4.81
N PRO A 793 -37.29 27.01 4.17
CA PRO A 793 -38.08 26.42 3.11
C PRO A 793 -37.16 25.89 2.00
N ALA A 794 -37.39 24.65 1.56
CA ALA A 794 -36.65 24.08 0.43
C ALA A 794 -36.86 24.97 -0.81
N ALA A 795 -35.75 25.45 -1.38
CA ALA A 795 -35.72 26.31 -2.57
C ALA A 795 -35.59 25.48 -3.86
#